data_AF-A0A8T2RV04-F1
#
_entry.id   AF-A0A8T2RV04-F1
#
_cell.length_a   1.000
_cell.length_b   1.000
_cell.length_c   1.000
_cell.angle_alpha   90.00
_cell.angle_beta   90.00
_cell.angle_gamma   90.00
#
_symmetry.space_group_name_H-M   'P 1'
#
loop_
_entity.id
_entity.type
_entity.pdbx_description
1 polymer ?
#
loop_
_entity_poly.entity_id
_entity_poly.type
_entity_poly.pdbx_seq_one_letter_code
_entity_poly.pdbx_strand_id
1 'polypeptide(L)'
;MWYPYLKLLSSIRLPLFFSESELQNVEDVFITKEIQAIRAFAESSFQALNQHKFNGYSFADFVWALGVVYLYACRVDLKGESGLSFSGSTYLLVPFMSHYSSLSAKASIKLQGDRLKLVMVQDAEKGSSISFDCTAKTSVENFLFRGFIPTKCPHDKARLFENLEDLVKWWMSAFEENGSKVPMKMIYSGLRSLYDQFYIDSPQGALASVPDFSVGLDGYIDPYMISALGYLAKTEGMLQDDTQFFDVNNEYYCTLAGSMLYNKTLTSRRFMNSICRDMSSHMVEGWNRLPLYTRLALSKRILGILNSLSATVEEDEALLEASMWEGLSDDDDGSHLCETCQWQTEELSFNDFLTLKLHIQRKNVLLQALSVISYDCVSKEVKEMKESGVDNSSDDTLTDSHKEFLKWCEEGGAHITEALTLTNIFETSNITDSTSVVRGVKAVRDIEQGEIICVLPLKLGLVDTSSSHLAGADSWHLAAAHLLREKSLGGKTNWASYINILPKTVQSPFYLLPQELDEVQWWPVLRELVQIRRAIRTSFSLLSGEELGWADFDHYTLEQCTGWAVAMVHSRAFTLPVGKNDDYASYVLMPFMDMINHHFEYQADWMSMPVRDGKLEIVAKKRIRKGEQIFASFGPRSNDNLFLYYGFILEDNPFDSAHLFSSFQDAVNWMANIWGTGCNQSDELEAKEECEHNVREGLWIEAHKAIDDYAAGVTDQRPEWWKLINTWADYGYEYMQFQPSPSIYARGITDPTLYVALEAVIKALIAERNATLEGCRHNSDNEVNHKSNLRHFFLCLNDITWKSAAWALHSSICSEYACQVLTSLSKRDQISVMVKMSTSLRCIEILNSFPTTILEDQRLLKQHRHASIHVQLARQYRFLKKKFLMDYIHHVSENLRIGT
;
A
#
# COMPACT_ATOMS: atom_id res chain seq x y z
N MET A 1 -45.56 -7.18 -6.40
CA MET A 1 -45.67 -5.92 -5.64
C MET A 1 -44.30 -5.36 -5.28
N TRP A 2 -43.41 -6.13 -4.66
CA TRP A 2 -42.08 -5.65 -4.25
C TRP A 2 -41.02 -5.58 -5.37
N TYR A 3 -41.29 -6.19 -6.52
CA TYR A 3 -40.33 -6.30 -7.63
C TYR A 3 -39.67 -4.96 -8.06
N PRO A 4 -40.41 -3.84 -8.22
CA PRO A 4 -39.77 -2.55 -8.56
C PRO A 4 -38.83 -2.02 -7.46
N TYR A 5 -39.12 -2.30 -6.19
CA TYR A 5 -38.24 -1.91 -5.09
C TYR A 5 -37.02 -2.81 -5.00
N LEU A 6 -37.19 -4.13 -5.17
CA LEU A 6 -36.09 -5.09 -5.17
C LEU A 6 -35.11 -4.84 -6.31
N LYS A 7 -35.58 -4.34 -7.46
CA LYS A 7 -34.75 -3.90 -8.59
C LYS A 7 -33.83 -2.71 -8.26
N LEU A 8 -34.24 -1.84 -7.33
CA LEU A 8 -33.44 -0.68 -6.91
C LEU A 8 -32.35 -1.04 -5.88
N LEU A 9 -32.32 -2.27 -5.37
CA LEU A 9 -31.30 -2.73 -4.43
C LEU A 9 -30.04 -3.11 -5.22
N SER A 10 -28.97 -2.32 -5.07
CA SER A 10 -27.73 -2.39 -5.85
C SER A 10 -26.73 -3.44 -5.34
N SER A 11 -25.53 -3.46 -5.92
CA SER A 11 -24.39 -4.29 -5.49
C SER A 11 -24.09 -4.09 -3.99
N ILE A 12 -24.10 -5.19 -3.22
CA ILE A 12 -23.81 -5.18 -1.79
C ILE A 12 -22.30 -5.22 -1.59
N ARG A 13 -21.76 -4.21 -0.90
CA ARG A 13 -20.32 -4.10 -0.60
C ARG A 13 -20.09 -4.18 0.91
N LEU A 14 -20.37 -5.33 1.50
CA LEU A 14 -20.13 -5.58 2.93
C LEU A 14 -18.88 -6.45 3.12
N PRO A 15 -18.11 -6.26 4.20
CA PRO A 15 -16.98 -7.12 4.58
C PRO A 15 -17.33 -8.60 4.69
N LEU A 16 -18.61 -8.91 4.91
CA LEU A 16 -19.16 -10.27 4.83
C LEU A 16 -18.80 -11.00 3.52
N PHE A 17 -18.69 -10.27 2.41
CA PHE A 17 -18.40 -10.81 1.07
C PHE A 17 -16.92 -10.73 0.66
N PHE A 18 -16.04 -10.23 1.52
CA PHE A 18 -14.60 -10.14 1.21
C PHE A 18 -14.00 -11.54 1.01
N SER A 19 -13.09 -11.70 0.07
CA SER A 19 -12.22 -12.86 -0.02
C SER A 19 -11.34 -12.99 1.24
N GLU A 20 -10.79 -14.18 1.49
CA GLU A 20 -9.85 -14.36 2.61
C GLU A 20 -8.60 -13.47 2.49
N SER A 21 -8.15 -13.18 1.27
CA SER A 21 -7.07 -12.21 1.02
C SER A 21 -7.47 -10.78 1.40
N GLU A 22 -8.68 -10.33 1.05
CA GLU A 22 -9.15 -8.99 1.43
C GLU A 22 -9.37 -8.88 2.95
N LEU A 23 -9.77 -9.97 3.62
CA LEU A 23 -9.85 -9.98 5.09
C LEU A 23 -8.48 -9.87 5.76
N GLN A 24 -7.43 -10.43 5.16
CA GLN A 24 -6.07 -10.27 5.69
C GLN A 24 -5.64 -8.79 5.65
N ASN A 25 -6.05 -8.04 4.62
CA ASN A 25 -5.77 -6.61 4.49
C ASN A 25 -6.44 -5.76 5.58
N VAL A 26 -7.50 -6.25 6.24
CA VAL A 26 -8.16 -5.55 7.36
C VAL A 26 -7.21 -5.36 8.54
N GLU A 27 -6.19 -6.20 8.69
CA GLU A 27 -5.13 -6.10 9.71
C GLU A 27 -5.65 -5.85 11.14
N ASP A 28 -6.88 -6.30 11.42
CA ASP A 28 -7.47 -6.25 12.74
C ASP A 28 -8.11 -7.58 13.11
N VAL A 29 -7.54 -8.21 14.12
CA VAL A 29 -7.98 -9.53 14.59
C VAL A 29 -9.40 -9.47 15.16
N PHE A 30 -9.82 -8.37 15.78
CA PHE A 30 -11.16 -8.26 16.36
C PHE A 30 -12.24 -8.15 15.29
N ILE A 31 -12.03 -7.27 14.31
CA ILE A 31 -12.95 -7.05 13.19
C ILE A 31 -13.02 -8.31 12.32
N THR A 32 -11.87 -8.95 12.06
CA THR A 32 -11.82 -10.20 11.30
C THR A 32 -12.56 -11.33 12.01
N LYS A 33 -12.38 -11.49 13.34
CA LYS A 33 -13.16 -12.45 14.14
C LYS A 33 -14.66 -12.15 14.11
N GLU A 34 -15.05 -10.89 14.12
CA GLU A 34 -16.45 -10.49 14.04
C GLU A 34 -17.06 -10.83 12.66
N ILE A 35 -16.33 -10.58 11.57
CA ILE A 35 -16.76 -10.98 10.22
C ILE A 35 -16.91 -12.50 10.13
N GLN A 36 -15.95 -13.26 10.65
CA GLN A 36 -16.02 -14.73 10.71
C GLN A 36 -17.21 -15.22 11.52
N ALA A 37 -17.52 -14.57 12.65
CA ALA A 37 -18.69 -14.88 13.46
C ALA A 37 -20.00 -14.61 12.69
N ILE A 38 -20.07 -13.51 11.92
CA ILE A 38 -21.22 -13.20 11.06
C ILE A 38 -21.38 -14.27 9.96
N ARG A 39 -20.28 -14.73 9.34
CA ARG A 39 -20.31 -15.83 8.35
C ARG A 39 -20.84 -17.13 8.96
N ALA A 40 -20.30 -17.55 10.10
CA ALA A 40 -20.75 -18.75 10.80
C ALA A 40 -22.22 -18.64 11.24
N PHE A 41 -22.65 -17.45 11.65
CA PHE A 41 -24.05 -17.19 11.94
C PHE A 41 -24.94 -17.32 10.69
N ALA A 42 -24.50 -16.81 9.53
CA ALA A 42 -25.23 -16.95 8.28
C ALA A 42 -25.37 -18.42 7.86
N GLU A 43 -24.30 -19.20 7.95
CA GLU A 43 -24.30 -20.64 7.64
C GLU A 43 -25.24 -21.42 8.56
N SER A 44 -25.12 -21.25 9.88
CA SER A 44 -25.98 -21.94 10.85
C SER A 44 -27.45 -21.53 10.70
N SER A 45 -27.71 -20.26 10.40
CA SER A 45 -29.06 -19.77 10.12
C SER A 45 -29.65 -20.41 8.87
N PHE A 46 -28.88 -20.50 7.77
CA PHE A 46 -29.31 -21.15 6.54
C PHE A 46 -29.62 -22.64 6.74
N GLN A 47 -28.77 -23.35 7.48
CA GLN A 47 -28.99 -24.77 7.81
C GLN A 47 -30.24 -25.01 8.68
N ALA A 48 -30.60 -24.05 9.53
CA ALA A 48 -31.79 -24.13 10.38
C ALA A 48 -33.10 -23.81 9.63
N LEU A 49 -33.05 -23.28 8.41
CA LEU A 49 -34.25 -22.98 7.62
C LEU A 49 -34.94 -24.25 7.13
N ASN A 50 -36.28 -24.21 7.09
CA ASN A 50 -37.08 -25.33 6.62
C ASN A 50 -36.92 -25.51 5.10
N GLN A 51 -36.18 -26.54 4.69
CA GLN A 51 -35.84 -26.84 3.29
C GLN A 51 -37.07 -26.96 2.36
N HIS A 52 -38.24 -27.34 2.87
CA HIS A 52 -39.46 -27.44 2.05
C HIS A 52 -40.02 -26.08 1.60
N LYS A 53 -39.77 -24.99 2.34
CA LYS A 53 -40.20 -23.62 1.98
C LYS A 53 -39.19 -22.87 1.12
N PHE A 54 -37.93 -23.28 1.17
CA PHE A 54 -36.80 -22.61 0.50
C PHE A 54 -36.22 -23.44 -0.66
N ASN A 55 -36.98 -24.43 -1.14
CA ASN A 55 -36.54 -25.35 -2.17
C ASN A 55 -36.24 -24.58 -3.48
N GLY A 56 -34.97 -24.53 -3.88
CA GLY A 56 -34.49 -23.84 -5.08
C GLY A 56 -33.61 -22.61 -4.87
N TYR A 57 -33.43 -22.13 -3.63
CA TYR A 57 -32.51 -21.01 -3.33
C TYR A 57 -31.16 -21.52 -2.81
N SER A 58 -30.08 -20.89 -3.27
CA SER A 58 -28.72 -21.20 -2.85
C SER A 58 -28.34 -20.50 -1.54
N PHE A 59 -27.23 -20.93 -0.94
CA PHE A 59 -26.64 -20.21 0.19
C PHE A 59 -26.24 -18.78 -0.21
N ALA A 60 -25.75 -18.57 -1.44
CA ALA A 60 -25.40 -17.25 -1.95
C ALA A 60 -26.61 -16.29 -1.97
N ASP A 61 -27.79 -16.79 -2.39
CA ASP A 61 -29.03 -16.00 -2.38
C ASP A 61 -29.44 -15.59 -0.96
N PHE A 62 -29.26 -16.49 0.00
CA PHE A 62 -29.55 -16.19 1.41
C PHE A 62 -28.58 -15.16 2.00
N VAL A 63 -27.28 -15.29 1.74
CA VAL A 63 -26.26 -14.36 2.23
C VAL A 63 -26.45 -12.98 1.58
N TRP A 64 -26.78 -12.92 0.28
CA TRP A 64 -27.17 -11.67 -0.38
C TRP A 64 -28.37 -11.02 0.32
N ALA A 65 -29.44 -11.77 0.58
CA ALA A 65 -30.63 -11.25 1.27
C ALA A 65 -30.31 -10.78 2.70
N LEU A 66 -29.43 -11.48 3.41
CA LEU A 66 -28.93 -11.07 4.73
C LEU A 66 -28.15 -9.75 4.63
N GLY A 67 -27.31 -9.59 3.61
CA GLY A 67 -26.61 -8.34 3.32
C GLY A 67 -27.56 -7.17 3.04
N VAL A 68 -28.64 -7.40 2.28
CA VAL A 68 -29.71 -6.40 2.08
C VAL A 68 -30.34 -6.00 3.40
N VAL A 69 -30.64 -6.97 4.27
CA VAL A 69 -31.21 -6.69 5.59
C VAL A 69 -30.25 -5.87 6.43
N TYR A 70 -28.96 -6.21 6.45
CA TYR A 70 -27.97 -5.40 7.17
C TYR A 70 -27.95 -3.97 6.63
N LEU A 71 -27.84 -3.77 5.32
CA LEU A 71 -27.73 -2.44 4.72
C LEU A 71 -29.00 -1.58 4.86
N TYR A 72 -30.17 -2.15 4.57
CA TYR A 72 -31.38 -1.38 4.28
C TYR A 72 -32.52 -1.55 5.31
N ALA A 73 -32.45 -2.54 6.20
CA ALA A 73 -33.56 -2.79 7.12
C ALA A 73 -33.56 -1.80 8.29
N CYS A 74 -34.75 -1.29 8.59
CA CYS A 74 -35.01 -0.46 9.76
C CYS A 74 -35.51 -1.32 10.92
N ARG A 75 -34.93 -1.14 12.10
CA ARG A 75 -35.48 -1.70 13.33
C ARG A 75 -36.65 -0.85 13.79
N VAL A 76 -37.81 -1.48 13.94
CA VAL A 76 -39.02 -0.84 14.49
C VAL A 76 -39.34 -1.49 15.83
N ASP A 77 -39.28 -0.69 16.90
CA ASP A 77 -39.68 -1.11 18.23
C ASP A 77 -41.21 -0.92 18.38
N LEU A 78 -41.95 -2.02 18.40
CA LEU A 78 -43.40 -2.02 18.57
C LEU A 78 -43.74 -1.80 20.05
N LYS A 79 -44.16 -0.59 20.44
CA LYS A 79 -44.72 -0.35 21.78
C LYS A 79 -46.19 -0.78 21.80
N GLY A 80 -46.53 -1.77 22.62
CA GLY A 80 -47.92 -2.17 22.85
C GLY A 80 -48.74 -1.07 23.54
N GLU A 81 -50.03 -0.96 23.21
CA GLU A 81 -50.95 0.08 23.69
C GLU A 81 -51.26 0.04 25.20
N SER A 82 -50.67 -0.89 25.98
CA SER A 82 -51.06 -1.12 27.37
C SER A 82 -49.91 -1.07 28.37
N GLY A 83 -48.88 -0.24 28.15
CA GLY A 83 -47.85 0.07 29.17
C GLY A 83 -47.07 -1.14 29.74
N LEU A 84 -47.28 -2.33 29.19
CA LEU A 84 -46.63 -3.59 29.52
C LEU A 84 -45.75 -3.94 28.32
N SER A 85 -44.45 -3.99 28.57
CA SER A 85 -43.42 -4.25 27.58
C SER A 85 -43.60 -5.63 26.94
N PHE A 86 -44.12 -5.68 25.71
CA PHE A 86 -43.80 -6.76 24.79
C PHE A 86 -42.56 -6.35 23.99
N SER A 87 -41.43 -7.04 24.22
CA SER A 87 -40.17 -6.81 23.51
C SER A 87 -40.18 -7.53 22.16
N GLY A 88 -40.91 -6.99 21.19
CA GLY A 88 -40.86 -7.46 19.80
C GLY A 88 -40.30 -6.38 18.88
N SER A 89 -38.98 -6.27 18.77
CA SER A 89 -38.37 -5.46 17.71
C SER A 89 -38.41 -6.24 16.40
N THR A 90 -38.91 -5.65 15.33
CA THR A 90 -38.93 -6.26 13.97
C THR A 90 -38.06 -5.43 13.03
N TYR A 91 -37.37 -6.10 12.10
CA TYR A 91 -36.64 -5.47 11.01
C TYR A 91 -37.53 -5.38 9.77
N LEU A 92 -37.70 -4.19 9.22
CA LEU A 92 -38.54 -3.93 8.05
C LEU A 92 -37.71 -3.27 6.95
N LEU A 93 -37.83 -3.78 5.72
CA LEU A 93 -37.38 -3.04 4.55
C LEU A 93 -38.40 -1.95 4.25
N VAL A 94 -37.92 -0.71 4.19
CA VAL A 94 -38.75 0.47 3.96
C VAL A 94 -38.40 1.02 2.59
N PRO A 95 -39.33 0.95 1.60
CA PRO A 95 -39.12 1.58 0.31
C PRO A 95 -38.79 3.07 0.44
N PHE A 96 -37.96 3.59 -0.47
CA PHE A 96 -37.46 4.98 -0.48
C PHE A 96 -36.31 5.29 0.50
N MET A 97 -35.86 4.32 1.30
CA MET A 97 -34.68 4.46 2.15
C MET A 97 -33.41 3.96 1.47
N SER A 98 -32.37 4.80 1.42
CA SER A 98 -31.03 4.43 1.00
C SER A 98 -30.16 4.08 2.22
N HIS A 99 -29.02 3.44 1.97
CA HIS A 99 -27.99 3.16 2.98
C HIS A 99 -27.16 4.40 3.36
N TYR A 100 -27.42 5.55 2.74
CA TYR A 100 -26.65 6.77 2.95
C TYR A 100 -27.02 7.43 4.28
N SER A 101 -26.06 7.43 5.20
CA SER A 101 -26.18 8.02 6.51
C SER A 101 -25.05 9.02 6.73
N SER A 102 -25.41 10.17 7.30
CA SER A 102 -24.46 11.21 7.66
C SER A 102 -24.65 11.55 9.13
N LEU A 103 -23.55 11.89 9.82
CA LEU A 103 -23.60 12.37 11.20
C LEU A 103 -24.46 13.61 11.38
N SER A 104 -24.64 14.41 10.32
CA SER A 104 -25.57 15.54 10.27
C SER A 104 -26.86 15.16 9.55
N ALA A 105 -27.57 14.19 10.11
CA ALA A 105 -28.86 13.75 9.57
C ALA A 105 -29.78 14.96 9.34
N LYS A 106 -30.23 15.12 8.10
CA LYS A 106 -31.19 16.16 7.72
C LYS A 106 -32.63 15.71 7.91
N ALA A 107 -32.88 14.39 7.94
CA ALA A 107 -34.19 13.81 8.14
C ALA A 107 -34.19 12.71 9.23
N SER A 108 -35.33 12.57 9.90
CA SER A 108 -35.63 11.53 10.87
C SER A 108 -36.92 10.79 10.51
N ILE A 109 -37.08 9.57 11.01
CA ILE A 109 -38.29 8.78 10.78
C ILE A 109 -39.10 8.71 12.06
N LYS A 110 -40.40 8.99 11.94
CA LYS A 110 -41.35 8.87 13.04
C LYS A 110 -42.49 7.95 12.63
N LEU A 111 -42.78 6.96 13.47
CA LEU A 111 -43.99 6.16 13.35
C LEU A 111 -45.18 6.98 13.86
N GLN A 112 -46.18 7.23 13.02
CA GLN A 112 -47.41 7.91 13.39
C GLN A 112 -48.60 7.07 12.95
N GLY A 113 -49.25 6.40 13.91
CA GLY A 113 -50.28 5.41 13.61
C GLY A 113 -49.69 4.21 12.86
N ASP A 114 -50.27 3.89 11.70
CA ASP A 114 -49.87 2.82 10.80
C ASP A 114 -48.86 3.26 9.71
N ARG A 115 -48.34 4.49 9.78
CA ARG A 115 -47.46 5.06 8.74
C ARG A 115 -46.13 5.54 9.30
N LEU A 116 -45.06 5.30 8.54
CA LEU A 116 -43.77 5.94 8.73
C LEU A 116 -43.77 7.31 8.04
N LYS A 117 -43.45 8.36 8.78
CA LYS A 117 -43.27 9.72 8.26
C LYS A 117 -41.81 10.11 8.31
N LEU A 118 -41.30 10.57 7.17
CA LEU A 118 -40.02 11.26 7.09
C LEU A 118 -40.22 12.72 7.51
N VAL A 119 -39.42 13.18 8.45
CA VAL A 119 -39.50 14.52 9.02
C VAL A 119 -38.12 15.16 8.97
N MET A 120 -38.01 16.29 8.27
CA MET A 120 -36.80 17.09 8.26
C MET A 120 -36.48 17.56 9.69
N VAL A 121 -35.24 17.34 10.11
CA VAL A 121 -34.70 17.83 11.39
C VAL A 121 -33.81 19.05 11.19
N GLN A 122 -33.36 19.32 9.96
CA GLN A 122 -32.59 20.49 9.56
C GLN A 122 -33.10 21.01 8.21
N ASP A 123 -32.90 22.30 7.94
CA ASP A 123 -33.17 22.88 6.63
C ASP A 123 -32.22 22.29 5.59
N ALA A 124 -32.73 22.00 4.38
CA ALA A 124 -31.95 21.46 3.28
C ALA A 124 -31.95 22.44 2.10
N GLU A 125 -30.75 22.74 1.57
CA GLU A 125 -30.60 23.57 0.39
C GLU A 125 -31.02 22.81 -0.87
N LYS A 126 -31.52 23.57 -1.87
CA LYS A 126 -31.94 23.01 -3.15
C LYS A 126 -30.76 22.32 -3.84
N GLY A 127 -30.91 21.02 -4.12
CA GLY A 127 -29.88 20.20 -4.77
C GLY A 127 -28.99 19.43 -3.80
N SER A 128 -29.10 19.65 -2.49
CA SER A 128 -28.37 18.87 -1.49
C SER A 128 -29.03 17.52 -1.21
N SER A 129 -28.24 16.50 -0.89
CA SER A 129 -28.76 15.20 -0.45
C SER A 129 -29.51 15.27 0.88
N ILE A 130 -30.44 14.33 1.08
CA ILE A 130 -31.15 14.12 2.34
C ILE A 130 -30.56 12.88 2.99
N SER A 131 -29.95 13.07 4.16
CA SER A 131 -29.31 12.00 4.96
C SER A 131 -30.15 11.64 6.18
N PHE A 132 -30.02 10.38 6.61
CA PHE A 132 -30.64 9.84 7.83
C PHE A 132 -29.60 9.57 8.91
N ASP A 133 -30.05 9.60 10.17
CA ASP A 133 -29.26 9.14 11.31
C ASP A 133 -29.32 7.61 11.36
N CYS A 134 -28.17 6.95 11.25
CA CYS A 134 -28.07 5.50 11.39
C CYS A 134 -27.79 5.12 12.84
N THR A 135 -28.27 3.95 13.26
CA THR A 135 -27.95 3.41 14.59
C THR A 135 -26.48 3.01 14.73
N ALA A 136 -25.77 2.80 13.62
CA ALA A 136 -24.33 2.55 13.59
C ALA A 136 -23.60 3.84 13.93
N LYS A 137 -22.99 3.89 15.11
CA LYS A 137 -22.37 5.09 15.67
C LYS A 137 -20.85 5.12 15.46
N THR A 138 -20.25 3.98 15.12
CA THR A 138 -18.80 3.86 14.90
C THR A 138 -18.47 3.50 13.45
N SER A 139 -17.29 3.85 12.97
CA SER A 139 -16.71 3.46 11.70
C SER A 139 -16.64 1.94 11.55
N VAL A 140 -16.40 1.20 12.64
CA VAL A 140 -16.41 -0.28 12.62
C VAL A 140 -17.81 -0.83 12.35
N GLU A 141 -18.85 -0.30 13.01
CA GLU A 141 -20.24 -0.72 12.75
C GLU A 141 -20.70 -0.35 11.34
N ASN A 142 -20.30 0.84 10.86
CA ASN A 142 -20.58 1.27 9.49
C ASN A 142 -19.84 0.40 8.47
N PHE A 143 -18.58 0.06 8.72
CA PHE A 143 -17.83 -0.88 7.89
C PHE A 143 -18.52 -2.24 7.82
N LEU A 144 -18.82 -2.86 8.97
CA LEU A 144 -19.38 -4.21 9.05
C LEU A 144 -20.79 -4.33 8.47
N PHE A 145 -21.67 -3.37 8.76
CA PHE A 145 -23.10 -3.49 8.50
C PHE A 145 -23.63 -2.49 7.47
N ARG A 146 -22.83 -1.52 7.03
CA ARG A 146 -23.23 -0.48 6.07
C ARG A 146 -22.32 -0.36 4.85
N GLY A 147 -21.13 -0.95 4.85
CA GLY A 147 -20.25 -0.99 3.68
C GLY A 147 -19.65 0.35 3.30
N PHE A 148 -19.52 1.27 4.25
CA PHE A 148 -18.87 2.57 4.08
C PHE A 148 -18.19 3.01 5.37
N ILE A 149 -17.29 3.99 5.29
CA ILE A 149 -16.63 4.60 6.45
C ILE A 149 -16.79 6.12 6.36
N PRO A 150 -17.44 6.75 7.35
CA PRO A 150 -17.65 8.20 7.34
C PRO A 150 -16.33 8.94 7.56
N THR A 151 -16.16 10.11 6.92
CA THR A 151 -14.94 10.93 7.04
C THR A 151 -14.67 11.40 8.47
N LYS A 152 -15.73 11.56 9.28
CA LYS A 152 -15.65 11.84 10.72
C LYS A 152 -16.56 10.88 11.46
N CYS A 153 -16.13 10.41 12.63
CA CYS A 153 -16.96 9.59 13.50
C CYS A 153 -16.62 9.86 14.98
N PRO A 154 -17.31 10.79 15.67
CA PRO A 154 -16.91 11.24 17.00
C PRO A 154 -17.06 10.16 18.08
N HIS A 155 -17.82 9.10 17.79
CA HIS A 155 -18.03 7.98 18.71
C HIS A 155 -17.07 6.81 18.43
N ASP A 156 -16.08 6.98 17.56
CA ASP A 156 -15.14 5.92 17.25
C ASP A 156 -14.32 5.49 18.47
N LYS A 157 -14.10 4.18 18.51
CA LYS A 157 -13.39 3.48 19.57
C LYS A 157 -12.31 2.57 18.99
N ALA A 158 -11.20 2.48 19.70
CA ALA A 158 -10.14 1.51 19.46
C ALA A 158 -10.04 0.55 20.66
N ARG A 159 -10.26 -0.76 20.40
CA ARG A 159 -10.08 -1.81 21.40
C ARG A 159 -8.59 -2.04 21.66
N LEU A 160 -8.19 -2.06 22.93
CA LEU A 160 -6.80 -2.28 23.36
C LEU A 160 -6.52 -3.72 23.79
N PHE A 161 -7.53 -4.45 24.29
CA PHE A 161 -7.39 -5.83 24.77
C PHE A 161 -8.56 -6.68 24.31
N GLU A 162 -8.32 -7.97 24.04
CA GLU A 162 -9.40 -8.90 23.65
C GLU A 162 -10.36 -9.14 24.82
N ASN A 163 -9.78 -9.35 26.00
CA ASN A 163 -10.46 -9.70 27.22
C ASN A 163 -9.53 -9.46 28.42
N LEU A 164 -10.02 -9.81 29.60
CA LEU A 164 -9.25 -9.68 30.84
C LEU A 164 -7.96 -10.51 30.83
N GLU A 165 -7.99 -11.71 30.25
CA GLU A 165 -6.82 -12.59 30.21
C GLU A 165 -5.69 -12.00 29.36
N ASP A 166 -6.03 -11.40 28.21
CA ASP A 166 -5.10 -10.67 27.34
C ASP A 166 -4.47 -9.47 28.06
N LEU A 167 -5.28 -8.67 28.75
CA LEU A 167 -4.80 -7.53 29.54
C LEU A 167 -3.78 -7.97 30.60
N VAL A 168 -4.09 -9.03 31.35
CA VAL A 168 -3.18 -9.54 32.40
C VAL A 168 -1.90 -10.09 31.79
N LYS A 169 -1.98 -10.92 30.74
CA LYS A 169 -0.77 -11.45 30.06
C LYS A 169 0.12 -10.34 29.53
N TRP A 170 -0.48 -9.34 28.88
CA TRP A 170 0.25 -8.18 28.39
C TRP A 170 0.93 -7.41 29.53
N TRP A 171 0.23 -7.16 30.64
CA TRP A 171 0.80 -6.45 31.80
C TRP A 171 2.05 -7.15 32.31
N MET A 172 1.97 -8.46 32.53
CA MET A 172 3.09 -9.27 33.03
C MET A 172 4.29 -9.17 32.07
N SER A 173 4.05 -9.26 30.77
CA SER A 173 5.12 -9.11 29.77
C SER A 173 5.71 -7.70 29.69
N ALA A 174 4.91 -6.67 29.96
CA ALA A 174 5.30 -5.27 29.76
C ALA A 174 6.01 -4.67 30.98
N PHE A 175 5.76 -5.17 32.19
CA PHE A 175 6.24 -4.56 33.43
C PHE A 175 7.04 -5.50 34.33
N GLU A 176 7.03 -6.83 34.13
CA GLU A 176 7.87 -7.74 34.91
C GLU A 176 9.20 -8.05 34.21
N GLU A 177 10.28 -7.37 34.64
CA GLU A 177 11.64 -7.81 34.35
C GLU A 177 12.06 -8.92 35.34
N ASN A 178 12.43 -10.09 34.82
CA ASN A 178 12.97 -11.24 35.57
C ASN A 178 11.99 -12.08 36.42
N GLY A 179 10.94 -12.61 35.79
CA GLY A 179 10.37 -13.94 36.10
C GLY A 179 10.24 -14.36 37.58
N SER A 180 9.61 -13.56 38.44
CA SER A 180 9.51 -13.87 39.87
C SER A 180 8.24 -13.32 40.56
N LYS A 181 7.34 -14.26 40.92
CA LYS A 181 6.77 -14.55 42.28
C LYS A 181 5.25 -14.61 42.48
N VAL A 182 4.40 -14.31 41.51
CA VAL A 182 2.92 -14.43 41.70
C VAL A 182 2.25 -15.32 40.65
N PRO A 183 1.41 -16.31 41.05
CA PRO A 183 0.64 -17.10 40.10
C PRO A 183 -0.39 -16.25 39.36
N MET A 184 -0.43 -16.36 38.02
CA MET A 184 -1.50 -15.83 37.16
C MET A 184 -2.90 -16.07 37.74
N LYS A 185 -3.12 -17.23 38.39
CA LYS A 185 -4.39 -17.58 39.04
C LYS A 185 -4.78 -16.63 40.18
N MET A 186 -3.83 -16.11 40.95
CA MET A 186 -4.10 -15.20 42.07
C MET A 186 -4.57 -13.82 41.56
N ILE A 187 -3.87 -13.28 40.57
CA ILE A 187 -4.23 -12.02 39.89
C ILE A 187 -5.59 -12.16 39.19
N TYR A 188 -5.78 -13.26 38.45
CA TYR A 188 -7.02 -13.54 37.74
C TYR A 188 -8.22 -13.67 38.69
N SER A 189 -8.07 -14.37 39.82
CA SER A 189 -9.12 -14.48 40.84
C SER A 189 -9.49 -13.13 41.46
N GLY A 190 -8.50 -12.26 41.71
CA GLY A 190 -8.74 -10.91 42.22
C GLY A 190 -9.50 -10.03 41.23
N LEU A 191 -9.10 -10.06 39.95
CA LEU A 191 -9.75 -9.30 38.88
C LEU A 191 -11.13 -9.84 38.49
N ARG A 192 -11.35 -11.16 38.58
CA ARG A 192 -12.67 -11.78 38.42
C ARG A 192 -13.64 -11.32 39.51
N SER A 193 -13.16 -11.23 40.75
CA SER A 193 -13.96 -10.71 41.88
C SER A 193 -14.33 -9.23 41.67
N LEU A 194 -13.44 -8.45 41.05
CA LEU A 194 -13.71 -7.07 40.63
C LEU A 194 -14.78 -7.01 39.53
N TYR A 195 -14.73 -7.90 38.54
CA TYR A 195 -15.74 -8.03 37.49
C TYR A 195 -17.14 -8.35 38.04
N ASP A 196 -17.23 -9.35 38.90
CA ASP A 196 -18.51 -9.80 39.46
C ASP A 196 -19.19 -8.68 40.27
N GLN A 197 -18.42 -7.81 40.95
CA GLN A 197 -18.97 -6.65 41.66
C GLN A 197 -19.45 -5.52 40.74
N PHE A 198 -18.77 -5.25 39.62
CA PHE A 198 -19.26 -4.28 38.63
C PHE A 198 -20.64 -4.68 38.08
N TYR A 199 -20.90 -5.98 37.94
CA TYR A 199 -22.18 -6.50 37.46
C TYR A 199 -23.29 -6.46 38.52
N ILE A 200 -22.94 -6.56 39.81
CA ILE A 200 -23.89 -6.55 40.93
C ILE A 200 -24.30 -5.12 41.32
N ASP A 201 -23.38 -4.16 41.31
CA ASP A 201 -23.62 -2.77 41.79
C ASP A 201 -24.21 -1.84 40.70
N SER A 202 -24.56 -2.34 39.50
CA SER A 202 -25.11 -1.52 38.40
C SER A 202 -26.62 -1.24 38.61
N PRO A 203 -27.04 0.00 38.93
CA PRO A 203 -28.45 0.33 39.04
C PRO A 203 -29.02 0.49 37.63
N GLN A 204 -29.93 -0.40 37.24
CA GLN A 204 -30.83 -0.33 36.08
C GLN A 204 -30.34 0.55 34.91
N GLY A 205 -29.58 -0.06 33.98
CA GLY A 205 -29.69 0.26 32.55
C GLY A 205 -28.60 1.12 31.89
N ALA A 206 -27.67 1.74 32.61
CA ALA A 206 -26.69 2.66 31.98
C ALA A 206 -25.21 2.20 32.01
N LEU A 207 -24.81 1.27 32.89
CA LEU A 207 -23.41 0.81 33.03
C LEU A 207 -23.23 -0.72 32.94
N ALA A 208 -24.29 -1.47 32.63
CA ALA A 208 -24.23 -2.92 32.45
C ALA A 208 -23.80 -3.33 31.02
N SER A 209 -22.84 -2.62 30.43
CA SER A 209 -22.22 -3.05 29.17
C SER A 209 -21.10 -4.05 29.47
N VAL A 210 -21.06 -5.14 28.70
CA VAL A 210 -19.91 -6.07 28.69
C VAL A 210 -18.63 -5.25 28.48
N PRO A 211 -17.55 -5.47 29.25
CA PRO A 211 -16.29 -4.74 29.05
C PRO A 211 -15.82 -4.86 27.62
N ASP A 212 -15.58 -3.72 26.99
CA ASP A 212 -15.13 -3.66 25.60
C ASP A 212 -13.63 -3.36 25.48
N PHE A 213 -12.96 -3.05 26.60
CA PHE A 213 -11.52 -2.74 26.70
C PHE A 213 -11.07 -1.70 25.67
N SER A 214 -11.91 -0.71 25.41
CA SER A 214 -11.67 0.28 24.36
C SER A 214 -11.42 1.70 24.90
N VAL A 215 -10.84 2.51 24.02
CA VAL A 215 -10.66 3.96 24.19
C VAL A 215 -11.34 4.67 23.03
N GLY A 216 -11.97 5.83 23.25
CA GLY A 216 -12.73 6.55 22.23
C GLY A 216 -12.28 7.98 21.97
N LEU A 217 -12.63 8.50 20.80
CA LEU A 217 -12.36 9.89 20.37
C LEU A 217 -13.07 10.94 21.23
N ASP A 218 -14.20 10.59 21.84
CA ASP A 218 -14.94 11.40 22.79
C ASP A 218 -14.31 11.43 24.19
N GLY A 219 -13.17 10.75 24.37
CA GLY A 219 -12.52 10.57 25.67
C GLY A 219 -13.06 9.38 26.46
N TYR A 220 -13.90 8.54 25.85
CA TYR A 220 -14.33 7.28 26.44
C TYR A 220 -13.12 6.40 26.80
N ILE A 221 -13.17 5.80 27.98
CA ILE A 221 -12.25 4.76 28.40
C ILE A 221 -13.08 3.73 29.15
N ASP A 222 -12.93 2.45 28.80
CA ASP A 222 -13.64 1.38 29.49
C ASP A 222 -13.34 1.44 31.02
N PRO A 223 -14.37 1.68 31.87
CA PRO A 223 -14.20 1.75 33.31
C PRO A 223 -13.65 0.45 33.92
N TYR A 224 -13.95 -0.69 33.30
CA TYR A 224 -13.46 -1.98 33.74
C TYR A 224 -11.95 -2.12 33.49
N MET A 225 -11.49 -1.73 32.30
CA MET A 225 -10.07 -1.71 31.93
C MET A 225 -9.25 -0.83 32.88
N ILE A 226 -9.71 0.40 33.17
CA ILE A 226 -9.00 1.30 34.12
C ILE A 226 -8.90 0.65 35.51
N SER A 227 -9.99 0.03 35.96
CA SER A 227 -10.04 -0.63 37.26
C SER A 227 -9.08 -1.82 37.33
N ALA A 228 -8.98 -2.61 36.26
CA ALA A 228 -8.04 -3.72 36.14
C ALA A 228 -6.59 -3.23 36.15
N LEU A 229 -6.25 -2.22 35.35
CA LEU A 229 -4.89 -1.64 35.33
C LEU A 229 -4.51 -1.02 36.68
N GLY A 230 -5.44 -0.32 37.35
CA GLY A 230 -5.22 0.22 38.68
C GLY A 230 -5.01 -0.86 39.74
N TYR A 231 -5.74 -1.98 39.65
CA TYR A 231 -5.53 -3.14 40.52
C TYR A 231 -4.15 -3.77 40.31
N LEU A 232 -3.74 -3.96 39.05
CA LEU A 232 -2.43 -4.52 38.69
C LEU A 232 -1.28 -3.65 39.21
N ALA A 233 -1.30 -2.35 38.93
CA ALA A 233 -0.30 -1.39 39.39
C ALA A 233 -0.15 -1.38 40.93
N LYS A 234 -1.27 -1.43 41.66
CA LYS A 234 -1.25 -1.43 43.12
C LYS A 234 -0.80 -2.78 43.70
N THR A 235 -1.16 -3.88 43.04
CA THR A 235 -0.73 -5.23 43.42
C THR A 235 0.79 -5.34 43.31
N GLU A 236 1.38 -4.85 42.22
CA GLU A 236 2.82 -4.80 42.02
C GLU A 236 3.55 -4.02 43.13
N GLY A 237 3.08 -2.82 43.47
CA GLY A 237 3.65 -2.03 44.58
C GLY A 237 3.55 -2.72 45.95
N MET A 238 2.45 -3.42 46.23
CA MET A 238 2.29 -4.17 47.49
C MET A 238 3.17 -5.42 47.56
N LEU A 239 3.49 -6.03 46.42
CA LEU A 239 4.33 -7.22 46.32
C LEU A 239 5.83 -6.91 46.47
N GLN A 240 6.26 -5.69 46.14
CA GLN A 240 7.62 -5.22 46.44
C GLN A 240 7.85 -5.07 47.96
N ASP A 241 6.79 -4.73 48.72
CA ASP A 241 6.87 -4.50 50.17
C ASP A 241 6.68 -5.78 51.02
N ASP A 242 5.87 -6.76 50.59
CA ASP A 242 5.50 -7.97 51.36
C ASP A 242 5.95 -9.28 50.67
N THR A 243 7.22 -9.67 50.80
CA THR A 243 7.78 -10.85 50.11
C THR A 243 7.68 -12.19 50.87
N GLN A 244 6.93 -12.31 51.97
CA GLN A 244 7.13 -13.44 52.91
C GLN A 244 6.05 -14.53 53.08
N PHE A 245 4.86 -14.51 52.44
CA PHE A 245 3.75 -15.34 52.99
C PHE A 245 2.76 -16.07 52.05
N PHE A 246 3.13 -16.50 50.85
CA PHE A 246 2.20 -17.30 50.02
C PHE A 246 2.80 -18.63 49.53
N ASP A 247 2.15 -19.75 49.90
CA ASP A 247 2.42 -21.07 49.32
C ASP A 247 1.82 -21.13 47.91
N VAL A 248 2.71 -21.04 46.94
CA VAL A 248 2.46 -20.75 45.52
C VAL A 248 1.82 -21.94 44.78
N ASN A 249 1.84 -23.14 45.38
CA ASN A 249 1.44 -24.39 44.73
C ASN A 249 0.02 -24.87 45.10
N ASN A 250 -0.71 -24.15 45.97
CA ASN A 250 -2.04 -24.55 46.41
C ASN A 250 -3.14 -23.64 45.82
N GLU A 251 -4.00 -24.23 44.99
CA GLU A 251 -5.05 -23.55 44.21
C GLU A 251 -6.10 -22.84 45.08
N TYR A 252 -6.42 -23.41 46.25
CA TYR A 252 -7.35 -22.80 47.20
C TYR A 252 -6.75 -21.54 47.83
N TYR A 253 -5.46 -21.57 48.20
CA TYR A 253 -4.77 -20.43 48.80
C TYR A 253 -4.55 -19.29 47.81
N CYS A 254 -4.29 -19.58 46.53
CA CYS A 254 -4.19 -18.54 45.49
C CYS A 254 -5.51 -17.78 45.32
N THR A 255 -6.63 -18.48 45.32
CA THR A 255 -7.98 -17.89 45.19
C THR A 255 -8.33 -17.03 46.41
N LEU A 256 -8.03 -17.54 47.60
CA LEU A 256 -8.25 -16.85 48.88
C LEU A 256 -7.34 -15.61 49.01
N ALA A 257 -6.07 -15.73 48.63
CA ALA A 257 -5.08 -14.65 48.65
C ALA A 257 -5.46 -13.54 47.65
N GLY A 258 -5.89 -13.88 46.43
CA GLY A 258 -6.38 -12.91 45.45
C GLY A 258 -7.59 -12.13 45.97
N SER A 259 -8.53 -12.83 46.61
CA SER A 259 -9.70 -12.22 47.26
C SER A 259 -9.34 -11.34 48.46
N MET A 260 -8.33 -11.73 49.25
CA MET A 260 -7.80 -10.91 50.36
C MET A 260 -7.05 -9.67 49.85
N LEU A 261 -6.23 -9.81 48.81
CA LEU A 261 -5.55 -8.68 48.16
C LEU A 261 -6.58 -7.68 47.65
N TYR A 262 -7.63 -8.16 46.97
CA TYR A 262 -8.78 -7.37 46.54
C TYR A 262 -9.43 -6.60 47.70
N ASN A 263 -9.72 -7.28 48.82
CA ASN A 263 -10.27 -6.63 50.01
C ASN A 263 -9.32 -5.59 50.64
N LYS A 264 -8.00 -5.81 50.60
CA LYS A 264 -7.00 -4.79 50.98
C LYS A 264 -6.96 -3.62 49.98
N THR A 265 -7.21 -3.88 48.69
CA THR A 265 -7.28 -2.83 47.67
C THR A 265 -8.55 -1.98 47.80
N LEU A 266 -9.66 -2.60 48.22
CA LEU A 266 -10.99 -2.02 48.47
C LEU A 266 -11.03 -0.97 49.60
N THR A 267 -10.06 -0.87 50.49
CA THR A 267 -10.00 0.28 51.43
C THR A 267 -9.67 1.59 50.70
N SER A 268 -9.08 1.52 49.49
CA SER A 268 -8.96 2.65 48.54
C SER A 268 -10.18 2.83 47.63
N ARG A 269 -11.30 2.08 47.82
CA ARG A 269 -12.53 2.14 47.00
C ARG A 269 -13.13 3.56 46.86
N ARG A 270 -12.86 4.47 47.81
CA ARG A 270 -13.24 5.89 47.71
C ARG A 270 -12.50 6.65 46.60
N PHE A 271 -11.27 6.24 46.25
CA PHE A 271 -10.44 6.89 45.25
C PHE A 271 -10.85 6.50 43.82
N MET A 272 -11.07 5.20 43.56
CA MET A 272 -11.46 4.72 42.22
C MET A 272 -12.92 5.05 41.87
N ASN A 273 -13.85 4.95 42.83
CA ASN A 273 -15.25 5.34 42.61
C ASN A 273 -15.42 6.85 42.37
N SER A 274 -14.47 7.67 42.82
CA SER A 274 -14.42 9.12 42.52
C SER A 274 -13.98 9.39 41.09
N ILE A 275 -13.08 8.59 40.53
CA ILE A 275 -12.55 8.77 39.18
C ILE A 275 -13.58 8.31 38.14
N CYS A 276 -14.21 7.14 38.33
CA CYS A 276 -15.17 6.58 37.36
C CYS A 276 -16.51 7.33 37.25
N ARG A 277 -16.91 8.11 38.25
CA ARG A 277 -18.20 8.83 38.25
C ARG A 277 -18.20 10.14 37.45
N ASP A 278 -17.02 10.72 37.22
CA ASP A 278 -16.85 12.08 36.69
C ASP A 278 -16.34 12.12 35.23
N MET A 279 -16.01 10.98 34.61
CA MET A 279 -15.37 10.93 33.28
C MET A 279 -16.32 11.12 32.08
N SER A 280 -17.59 11.47 32.30
CA SER A 280 -18.62 11.48 31.24
C SER A 280 -18.77 12.79 30.46
N SER A 281 -17.92 13.81 30.64
CA SER A 281 -18.14 15.13 30.01
C SER A 281 -17.02 15.72 29.15
N HIS A 282 -15.72 15.43 29.35
CA HIS A 282 -14.66 16.10 28.58
C HIS A 282 -13.38 15.26 28.39
N MET A 283 -12.97 15.10 27.12
CA MET A 283 -11.80 14.30 26.68
C MET A 283 -10.50 14.62 27.41
N VAL A 284 -10.19 15.89 27.70
CA VAL A 284 -8.91 16.26 28.33
C VAL A 284 -8.94 16.07 29.85
N GLU A 285 -10.10 16.21 30.49
CA GLU A 285 -10.21 16.09 31.96
C GLU A 285 -10.24 14.63 32.43
N GLY A 286 -10.85 13.72 31.66
CA GLY A 286 -10.95 12.30 32.05
C GLY A 286 -9.59 11.61 32.10
N TRP A 287 -8.77 11.79 31.06
CA TRP A 287 -7.43 11.19 30.96
C TRP A 287 -6.43 11.76 31.99
N ASN A 288 -6.47 13.07 32.25
CA ASN A 288 -5.58 13.72 33.23
C ASN A 288 -5.86 13.33 34.69
N ARG A 289 -7.08 12.85 34.99
CA ARG A 289 -7.46 12.35 36.33
C ARG A 289 -6.98 10.91 36.59
N LEU A 290 -6.45 10.21 35.59
CA LEU A 290 -5.94 8.86 35.75
C LEU A 290 -4.61 8.82 36.52
N PRO A 291 -4.39 7.79 37.36
CA PRO A 291 -3.10 7.57 38.02
C PRO A 291 -1.95 7.50 37.01
N LEU A 292 -0.76 7.97 37.40
CA LEU A 292 0.43 7.98 36.56
C LEU A 292 0.75 6.60 35.95
N TYR A 293 0.69 5.53 36.75
CA TYR A 293 0.93 4.17 36.28
C TYR A 293 -0.11 3.69 35.26
N THR A 294 -1.38 4.07 35.43
CA THR A 294 -2.44 3.73 34.46
C THR A 294 -2.22 4.45 33.14
N ARG A 295 -1.82 5.73 33.19
CA ARG A 295 -1.44 6.50 32.00
C ARG A 295 -0.24 5.88 31.28
N LEU A 296 0.81 5.51 32.02
CA LEU A 296 1.99 4.84 31.47
C LEU A 296 1.63 3.50 30.80
N ALA A 297 0.79 2.69 31.45
CA ALA A 297 0.33 1.41 30.89
C ALA A 297 -0.49 1.61 29.61
N LEU A 298 -1.43 2.56 29.60
CA LEU A 298 -2.21 2.87 28.38
C LEU A 298 -1.31 3.40 27.26
N SER A 299 -0.39 4.32 27.53
CA SER A 299 0.58 4.80 26.54
C SER A 299 1.43 3.65 25.99
N LYS A 300 1.98 2.78 26.85
CA LYS A 300 2.81 1.65 26.43
C LYS A 300 2.03 0.64 25.59
N ARG A 301 0.76 0.38 25.94
CA ARG A 301 -0.11 -0.49 25.14
C ARG A 301 -0.45 0.13 23.80
N ILE A 302 -0.84 1.40 23.76
CA ILE A 302 -1.20 2.11 22.53
C ILE A 302 0.00 2.17 21.58
N LEU A 303 1.18 2.56 22.09
CA LEU A 303 2.42 2.56 21.31
C LEU A 303 2.78 1.16 20.82
N GLY A 304 2.61 0.13 21.66
CA GLY A 304 2.83 -1.27 21.27
C GLY A 304 1.90 -1.71 20.14
N ILE A 305 0.62 -1.32 20.18
CA ILE A 305 -0.34 -1.60 19.09
C ILE A 305 0.10 -0.86 17.83
N LEU A 306 0.32 0.46 17.89
CA LEU A 306 0.72 1.26 16.72
C LEU A 306 2.00 0.72 16.06
N ASN A 307 3.00 0.32 16.86
CA ASN A 307 4.26 -0.25 16.37
C ASN A 307 4.12 -1.68 15.83
N SER A 308 3.02 -2.38 16.16
CA SER A 308 2.74 -3.73 15.64
C SER A 308 1.98 -3.72 14.31
N LEU A 309 1.44 -2.58 13.89
CA LEU A 309 0.73 -2.45 12.62
C LEU A 309 1.72 -2.41 11.45
N SER A 310 1.31 -2.88 10.27
CA SER A 310 2.21 -2.99 9.13
C SER A 310 2.63 -1.62 8.57
N ALA A 311 1.74 -0.63 8.65
CA ALA A 311 1.95 0.74 8.15
C ALA A 311 1.68 1.82 9.21
N THR A 312 2.26 3.00 9.03
CA THR A 312 1.91 4.20 9.81
C THR A 312 0.58 4.80 9.36
N VAL A 313 0.08 5.84 10.04
CA VAL A 313 -1.15 6.53 9.59
C VAL A 313 -0.87 7.33 8.32
N GLU A 314 0.29 7.97 8.24
CA GLU A 314 0.67 8.80 7.10
C GLU A 314 0.94 7.95 5.85
N GLU A 315 1.46 6.73 6.01
CA GLU A 315 1.60 5.78 4.91
C GLU A 315 0.23 5.38 4.33
N ASP A 316 -0.76 5.16 5.19
CA ASP A 316 -2.12 4.87 4.73
C ASP A 316 -2.79 6.10 4.14
N GLU A 317 -2.58 7.29 4.70
CA GLU A 317 -3.07 8.56 4.14
C GLU A 317 -2.48 8.83 2.76
N ALA A 318 -1.17 8.60 2.56
CA ALA A 318 -0.52 8.74 1.27
C ALA A 318 -1.09 7.75 0.24
N LEU A 319 -1.36 6.50 0.63
CA LEU A 319 -2.04 5.53 -0.23
C LEU A 319 -3.49 5.97 -0.53
N LEU A 320 -4.20 6.53 0.45
CA LEU A 320 -5.57 6.99 0.28
C LEU A 320 -5.62 8.18 -0.69
N GLU A 321 -4.76 9.17 -0.50
CA GLU A 321 -4.64 10.32 -1.39
C GLU A 321 -4.25 9.89 -2.80
N ALA A 322 -3.31 8.96 -2.93
CA ALA A 322 -2.90 8.46 -4.23
C ALA A 322 -4.00 7.66 -4.94
N SER A 323 -4.86 6.95 -4.19
CA SER A 323 -6.06 6.31 -4.74
C SER A 323 -7.06 7.34 -5.31
N MET A 324 -7.10 8.56 -4.75
CA MET A 324 -7.95 9.63 -5.26
C MET A 324 -7.46 10.20 -6.60
N TRP A 325 -6.17 10.11 -6.92
CA TRP A 325 -5.64 10.49 -8.24
C TRP A 325 -6.25 9.62 -9.35
N GLU A 326 -6.70 8.42 -9.02
CA GLU A 326 -7.38 7.51 -9.96
C GLU A 326 -8.90 7.73 -10.02
N GLY A 327 -9.43 8.77 -9.37
CA GLY A 327 -10.85 9.13 -9.42
C GLY A 327 -11.71 8.48 -8.33
N LEU A 328 -11.10 7.84 -7.32
CA LEU A 328 -11.82 7.41 -6.11
C LEU A 328 -12.02 8.62 -5.19
N SER A 329 -13.20 9.25 -5.21
CA SER A 329 -13.49 10.44 -4.41
C SER A 329 -14.22 10.14 -3.09
N ASP A 330 -14.01 11.03 -2.12
CA ASP A 330 -14.62 11.02 -0.79
C ASP A 330 -16.06 11.57 -0.77
N ASP A 331 -16.68 11.78 -1.94
CA ASP A 331 -17.98 12.43 -2.05
C ASP A 331 -19.08 11.57 -1.39
N ASP A 332 -19.31 11.90 -0.12
CA ASP A 332 -20.46 11.54 0.71
C ASP A 332 -21.78 11.72 -0.07
N ASP A 333 -21.85 12.68 -0.98
CA ASP A 333 -22.94 12.77 -1.95
C ASP A 333 -22.70 11.77 -3.08
N GLY A 334 -23.30 10.58 -3.00
CA GLY A 334 -23.38 9.58 -4.08
C GLY A 334 -23.95 10.07 -5.42
N SER A 335 -24.08 11.38 -5.63
CA SER A 335 -24.37 12.10 -6.87
C SER A 335 -23.12 12.41 -7.72
N HIS A 336 -21.91 12.23 -7.18
CA HIS A 336 -20.64 12.38 -7.90
C HIS A 336 -19.75 11.13 -7.87
N LEU A 337 -20.36 9.95 -7.65
CA LEU A 337 -19.81 8.74 -8.24
C LEU A 337 -19.75 8.99 -9.75
N CYS A 338 -18.58 9.44 -10.21
CA CYS A 338 -18.24 9.51 -11.60
C CYS A 338 -18.52 8.11 -12.15
N GLU A 339 -19.62 7.95 -12.90
CA GLU A 339 -20.03 6.66 -13.50
C GLU A 339 -18.90 6.05 -14.37
N THR A 340 -17.91 6.88 -14.73
CA THR A 340 -16.71 6.51 -15.49
C THR A 340 -15.45 6.28 -14.65
N CYS A 341 -15.46 6.59 -13.34
CA CYS A 341 -14.34 6.40 -12.41
C CYS A 341 -14.42 5.05 -11.66
N GLN A 342 -15.43 4.23 -11.96
CA GLN A 342 -15.55 2.84 -11.49
C GLN A 342 -14.55 1.87 -12.15
N TRP A 343 -13.65 2.36 -13.00
CA TRP A 343 -12.88 1.55 -13.94
C TRP A 343 -11.38 1.86 -13.89
N GLN A 344 -10.69 1.48 -12.81
CA GLN A 344 -9.21 1.52 -12.57
C GLN A 344 -8.98 1.41 -11.06
N THR A 345 -8.12 0.60 -10.44
CA THR A 345 -7.05 -0.33 -10.83
C THR A 345 -7.14 -1.57 -9.90
N GLU A 346 -6.69 -2.76 -10.30
CA GLU A 346 -6.43 -3.90 -9.38
C GLU A 346 -5.33 -3.62 -8.34
N GLU A 347 -4.89 -2.37 -8.17
CA GLU A 347 -3.87 -2.07 -7.17
C GLU A 347 -4.46 -1.63 -5.81
N LEU A 348 -5.69 -1.09 -5.79
CA LEU A 348 -6.50 -0.92 -4.57
C LEU A 348 -7.98 -1.18 -4.90
N SER A 349 -8.52 -2.36 -4.55
CA SER A 349 -9.95 -2.61 -4.72
C SER A 349 -10.78 -1.63 -3.88
N PHE A 350 -12.07 -1.44 -4.19
CA PHE A 350 -12.95 -0.67 -3.29
C PHE A 350 -12.97 -1.23 -1.87
N ASN A 351 -12.77 -2.54 -1.71
CA ASN A 351 -12.68 -3.20 -0.41
C ASN A 351 -11.38 -2.81 0.32
N ASP A 352 -10.27 -2.69 -0.40
CA ASP A 352 -9.00 -2.19 0.14
C ASP A 352 -9.09 -0.69 0.47
N PHE A 353 -9.78 0.11 -0.35
CA PHE A 353 -10.07 1.52 -0.06
C PHE A 353 -10.87 1.69 1.24
N LEU A 354 -11.93 0.91 1.42
CA LEU A 354 -12.68 0.89 2.69
C LEU A 354 -11.79 0.46 3.85
N THR A 355 -10.96 -0.55 3.64
CA THR A 355 -10.02 -1.05 4.65
C THR A 355 -9.00 0.02 5.06
N LEU A 356 -8.47 0.77 4.10
CA LEU A 356 -7.51 1.84 4.33
C LEU A 356 -8.14 2.98 5.14
N LYS A 357 -9.37 3.38 4.80
CA LYS A 357 -10.14 4.35 5.60
C LYS A 357 -10.33 3.88 7.03
N LEU A 358 -10.60 2.58 7.23
CA LEU A 358 -10.77 2.00 8.56
C LEU A 358 -9.48 2.09 9.37
N HIS A 359 -8.34 1.77 8.73
CA HIS A 359 -7.03 1.86 9.35
C HIS A 359 -6.75 3.29 9.81
N ILE A 360 -6.94 4.28 8.93
CA ILE A 360 -6.70 5.70 9.23
C ILE A 360 -7.56 6.16 10.41
N GLN A 361 -8.88 5.91 10.39
CA GLN A 361 -9.77 6.30 11.49
C GLN A 361 -9.31 5.72 12.83
N ARG A 362 -8.93 4.43 12.84
CA ARG A 362 -8.51 3.74 14.06
C ARG A 362 -7.15 4.20 14.56
N LYS A 363 -6.17 4.39 13.68
CA LYS A 363 -4.86 4.94 14.03
C LYS A 363 -5.02 6.36 14.58
N ASN A 364 -5.90 7.17 14.01
CA ASN A 364 -6.24 8.50 14.53
C ASN A 364 -6.84 8.46 15.94
N VAL A 365 -7.73 7.50 16.25
CA VAL A 365 -8.23 7.31 17.63
C VAL A 365 -7.09 7.04 18.61
N LEU A 366 -6.18 6.13 18.25
CA LEU A 366 -5.03 5.76 19.08
C LEU A 366 -4.04 6.91 19.27
N LEU A 367 -3.70 7.62 18.20
CA LEU A 367 -2.79 8.78 18.23
C LEU A 367 -3.39 9.94 19.03
N GLN A 368 -4.69 10.21 18.87
CA GLN A 368 -5.37 11.22 19.66
C GLN A 368 -5.37 10.86 21.15
N ALA A 369 -5.68 9.61 21.51
CA ALA A 369 -5.56 9.14 22.89
C ALA A 369 -4.13 9.32 23.44
N LEU A 370 -3.11 8.94 22.66
CA LEU A 370 -1.71 9.09 23.05
C LEU A 370 -1.28 10.56 23.25
N SER A 371 -1.77 11.47 22.42
CA SER A 371 -1.47 12.91 22.48
C SER A 371 -1.97 13.54 23.79
N VAL A 372 -3.12 13.07 24.29
CA VAL A 372 -3.72 13.52 25.55
C VAL A 372 -2.95 12.95 26.76
N ILE A 373 -2.50 11.69 26.69
CA ILE A 373 -1.76 11.06 27.81
C ILE A 373 -0.34 11.64 27.95
N SER A 374 0.32 11.93 26.83
CA SER A 374 1.75 12.27 26.77
C SER A 374 2.08 13.69 27.25
N TYR A 375 1.09 14.55 27.48
CA TYR A 375 1.30 15.99 27.75
C TYR A 375 2.05 16.29 29.07
N ASP A 376 2.16 15.33 30.01
CA ASP A 376 2.78 15.56 31.33
C ASP A 376 3.83 14.53 31.77
N CYS A 377 4.13 13.47 31.00
CA CYS A 377 4.98 12.36 31.51
C CYS A 377 6.15 11.92 30.64
N VAL A 378 6.41 12.56 29.49
CA VAL A 378 7.58 12.25 28.64
C VAL A 378 8.36 13.54 28.30
N SER A 379 8.63 14.36 29.32
CA SER A 379 9.38 15.62 29.15
C SER A 379 10.78 15.60 29.79
N LYS A 380 11.39 14.42 29.98
CA LYS A 380 12.78 14.32 30.44
C LYS A 380 13.72 13.35 29.70
N GLU A 381 13.25 12.53 28.75
CA GLU A 381 14.13 11.57 28.06
C GLU A 381 14.17 11.71 26.52
N VAL A 382 13.43 12.66 25.93
CA VAL A 382 13.40 12.88 24.46
C VAL A 382 14.11 14.17 24.04
N LYS A 383 14.88 14.81 24.93
CA LYS A 383 15.59 16.08 24.67
C LYS A 383 17.12 15.97 24.54
N GLU A 384 17.67 14.77 24.38
CA GLU A 384 19.10 14.54 24.12
C GLU A 384 19.36 13.72 22.83
N MET A 385 18.51 13.86 21.81
CA MET A 385 18.76 13.32 20.47
C MET A 385 18.50 14.36 19.36
N LYS A 386 18.98 15.58 19.57
CA LYS A 386 19.17 16.57 18.51
C LYS A 386 20.47 17.28 18.74
N GLU A 387 21.53 16.74 18.15
CA GLU A 387 22.74 17.40 17.64
C GLU A 387 23.84 16.34 17.52
N SER A 388 23.91 15.69 16.36
CA SER A 388 25.16 15.09 15.91
C SER A 388 25.42 15.57 14.49
N GLY A 389 26.52 16.32 14.37
CA GLY A 389 26.87 17.14 13.23
C GLY A 389 27.03 16.35 11.94
N VAL A 390 26.59 17.00 10.86
CA VAL A 390 26.96 16.66 9.49
C VAL A 390 28.44 17.03 9.33
N ASP A 391 29.29 16.02 9.33
CA ASP A 391 30.72 16.18 9.06
C ASP A 391 30.93 16.21 7.53
N ASN A 392 31.01 17.41 6.98
CA ASN A 392 31.41 17.66 5.59
C ASN A 392 32.94 17.79 5.55
N SER A 393 33.66 16.66 5.54
CA SER A 393 35.07 16.65 5.14
C SER A 393 35.16 16.33 3.65
N SER A 394 35.53 17.37 2.90
CA SER A 394 36.01 17.28 1.53
C SER A 394 37.48 16.90 1.60
N ASP A 395 37.81 15.64 1.30
CA ASP A 395 39.19 15.28 1.01
C ASP A 395 39.28 14.26 -0.12
N ASP A 396 40.09 14.60 -1.11
CA ASP A 396 40.21 13.98 -2.44
C ASP A 396 41.17 12.76 -2.41
N THR A 397 41.31 12.12 -1.24
CA THR A 397 42.21 10.99 -1.01
C THR A 397 41.47 9.79 -0.42
N LEU A 398 41.71 8.60 -0.96
CA LEU A 398 41.24 7.32 -0.42
C LEU A 398 41.52 7.26 1.08
N THR A 399 40.46 7.23 1.90
CA THR A 399 40.59 7.05 3.36
C THR A 399 41.31 5.72 3.65
N ASP A 400 42.01 5.63 4.78
CA ASP A 400 42.79 4.43 5.14
C ASP A 400 41.93 3.15 5.12
N SER A 401 40.64 3.26 5.44
CA SER A 401 39.65 2.17 5.35
C SER A 401 39.48 1.58 3.95
N HIS A 402 39.58 2.39 2.88
CA HIS A 402 39.48 1.86 1.51
C HIS A 402 40.74 1.09 1.11
N LYS A 403 41.92 1.50 1.58
CA LYS A 403 43.17 0.77 1.33
C LYS A 403 43.18 -0.55 2.07
N GLU A 404 42.72 -0.55 3.32
CA GLU A 404 42.52 -1.76 4.12
C GLU A 404 41.54 -2.73 3.43
N PHE A 405 40.45 -2.20 2.87
CA PHE A 405 39.48 -2.99 2.11
C PHE A 405 40.10 -3.64 0.87
N LEU A 406 40.79 -2.88 0.02
CA LEU A 406 41.44 -3.44 -1.18
C LEU A 406 42.48 -4.51 -0.83
N LYS A 407 43.28 -4.25 0.21
CA LYS A 407 44.24 -5.21 0.74
C LYS A 407 43.55 -6.50 1.22
N TRP A 408 42.44 -6.37 1.95
CA TRP A 408 41.65 -7.51 2.41
C TRP A 408 41.08 -8.33 1.23
N CYS A 409 40.61 -7.67 0.17
CA CYS A 409 40.17 -8.36 -1.04
C CYS A 409 41.31 -9.21 -1.66
N GLU A 410 42.50 -8.63 -1.80
CA GLU A 410 43.68 -9.31 -2.33
C GLU A 410 44.12 -10.51 -1.45
N GLU A 411 44.14 -10.33 -0.12
CA GLU A 411 44.43 -11.41 0.84
C GLU A 411 43.39 -12.55 0.77
N GLY A 412 42.14 -12.22 0.48
CA GLY A 412 41.08 -13.19 0.22
C GLY A 412 41.18 -13.90 -1.14
N GLY A 413 42.12 -13.49 -2.00
CA GLY A 413 42.42 -14.08 -3.30
C GLY A 413 41.76 -13.37 -4.48
N ALA A 414 41.24 -12.15 -4.31
CA ALA A 414 40.85 -11.31 -5.42
C ALA A 414 42.07 -10.86 -6.23
N HIS A 415 41.94 -10.79 -7.54
CA HIS A 415 42.92 -10.17 -8.43
C HIS A 415 42.27 -8.95 -9.06
N ILE A 416 42.56 -7.77 -8.50
CA ILE A 416 42.14 -6.48 -9.04
C ILE A 416 43.32 -5.93 -9.84
N THR A 417 43.10 -5.61 -11.11
CA THR A 417 44.21 -5.10 -11.94
C THR A 417 44.65 -3.70 -11.49
N GLU A 418 45.94 -3.40 -11.62
CA GLU A 418 46.49 -2.04 -11.40
C GLU A 418 45.91 -1.00 -12.36
N ALA A 419 45.12 -1.43 -13.36
CA ALA A 419 44.39 -0.56 -14.26
C ALA A 419 43.16 0.08 -13.61
N LEU A 420 42.73 -0.39 -12.44
CA LEU A 420 41.56 0.08 -11.73
C LEU A 420 41.94 0.89 -10.48
N THR A 421 41.14 1.91 -10.19
CA THR A 421 41.19 2.60 -8.89
C THR A 421 39.79 2.85 -8.38
N LEU A 422 39.59 2.61 -7.08
CA LEU A 422 38.37 2.97 -6.36
C LEU A 422 38.48 4.44 -5.96
N THR A 423 37.48 5.25 -6.26
CA THR A 423 37.53 6.69 -5.98
C THR A 423 36.15 7.29 -5.82
N ASN A 424 36.11 8.54 -5.37
CA ASN A 424 34.92 9.36 -5.37
C ASN A 424 34.71 9.95 -6.76
N ILE A 425 33.47 9.91 -7.22
CA ILE A 425 33.03 10.36 -8.53
C ILE A 425 32.02 11.48 -8.31
N PHE A 426 32.33 12.61 -8.93
CA PHE A 426 31.46 13.77 -8.95
C PHE A 426 30.50 13.61 -10.14
N GLU A 427 29.23 13.33 -9.85
CA GLU A 427 28.17 13.29 -10.84
C GLU A 427 27.40 14.59 -10.80
N THR A 428 27.39 15.30 -11.93
CA THR A 428 26.58 16.51 -12.09
C THR A 428 25.31 16.13 -12.83
N SER A 429 24.16 16.29 -12.18
CA SER A 429 22.86 16.11 -12.83
C SER A 429 22.57 17.30 -13.74
N ASN A 430 22.20 17.04 -15.00
CA ASN A 430 21.83 18.08 -15.95
C ASN A 430 20.49 18.75 -15.61
N ILE A 431 19.66 18.08 -14.79
CA ILE A 431 18.33 18.58 -14.40
C ILE A 431 18.43 19.53 -13.21
N THR A 432 19.27 19.20 -12.23
CA THR A 432 19.35 19.92 -10.96
C THR A 432 20.57 20.83 -10.86
N ASP A 433 21.54 20.75 -11.78
CA ASP A 433 22.87 21.39 -11.65
C ASP A 433 23.57 21.04 -10.32
N SER A 434 23.11 19.99 -9.61
CA SER A 434 23.67 19.55 -8.35
C SER A 434 24.79 18.55 -8.61
N THR A 435 25.89 18.67 -7.87
CA THR A 435 26.97 17.68 -7.91
C THR A 435 26.82 16.74 -6.72
N SER A 436 26.52 15.47 -6.99
CA SER A 436 26.58 14.39 -6.00
C SER A 436 27.95 13.73 -6.02
N VAL A 437 28.39 13.27 -4.85
CA VAL A 437 29.59 12.45 -4.74
C VAL A 437 29.16 11.01 -4.53
N VAL A 438 29.43 10.15 -5.50
CA VAL A 438 29.20 8.71 -5.42
C VAL A 438 30.54 7.99 -5.46
N ARG A 439 30.64 6.83 -4.80
CA ARG A 439 31.82 6.00 -4.96
C ARG A 439 31.73 5.25 -6.28
N GLY A 440 32.85 5.06 -6.97
CA GLY A 440 32.90 4.21 -8.15
C GLY A 440 34.32 3.84 -8.56
N VAL A 441 34.43 3.09 -9.65
CA VAL A 441 35.72 2.59 -10.16
C VAL A 441 36.10 3.36 -11.42
N LYS A 442 37.36 3.82 -11.51
CA LYS A 442 37.91 4.50 -12.69
C LYS A 442 39.09 3.73 -13.27
N ALA A 443 39.27 3.86 -14.59
CA ALA A 443 40.45 3.35 -15.28
C ALA A 443 41.65 4.30 -15.10
N VAL A 444 42.80 3.80 -14.67
CA VAL A 444 44.05 4.61 -14.54
C VAL A 444 44.95 4.55 -15.78
N ARG A 445 44.64 3.64 -16.69
CA ARG A 445 45.19 3.52 -18.04
C ARG A 445 44.10 3.10 -19.02
N ASP A 446 44.42 3.13 -20.30
CA ASP A 446 43.53 2.54 -21.31
C ASP A 446 43.43 1.02 -21.06
N ILE A 447 42.20 0.50 -21.14
CA ILE A 447 41.85 -0.92 -21.01
C ILE A 447 41.25 -1.35 -22.34
N GLU A 448 41.81 -2.39 -22.94
CA GLU A 448 41.38 -2.86 -24.26
C GLU A 448 40.22 -3.86 -24.14
N GLN A 449 39.42 -3.98 -25.20
CA GLN A 449 38.33 -4.94 -25.24
C GLN A 449 38.84 -6.37 -25.03
N GLY A 450 38.14 -7.15 -24.20
CA GLY A 450 38.47 -8.52 -23.85
C GLY A 450 39.47 -8.66 -22.71
N GLU A 451 39.98 -7.55 -22.17
CA GLU A 451 40.88 -7.56 -21.01
C GLU A 451 40.12 -7.95 -19.72
N ILE A 452 40.66 -8.90 -18.95
CA ILE A 452 40.14 -9.25 -17.62
C ILE A 452 40.57 -8.15 -16.66
N ILE A 453 39.61 -7.39 -16.12
CA ILE A 453 39.88 -6.24 -15.24
C ILE A 453 39.82 -6.61 -13.76
N CYS A 454 39.09 -7.68 -13.42
CA CYS A 454 38.97 -8.18 -12.05
C CYS A 454 38.63 -9.68 -12.03
N VAL A 455 39.21 -10.42 -11.07
CA VAL A 455 38.83 -11.81 -10.77
C VAL A 455 38.53 -11.93 -9.27
N LEU A 456 37.34 -12.39 -8.93
CA LEU A 456 36.82 -12.42 -7.55
C LEU A 456 36.44 -13.84 -7.12
N PRO A 457 37.07 -14.42 -6.08
CA PRO A 457 36.64 -15.69 -5.50
C PRO A 457 35.27 -15.59 -4.83
N LEU A 458 34.34 -16.50 -5.14
CA LEU A 458 32.98 -16.51 -4.58
C LEU A 458 32.94 -16.60 -3.05
N LYS A 459 33.98 -17.21 -2.43
CA LYS A 459 34.14 -17.26 -0.97
C LYS A 459 34.29 -15.88 -0.30
N LEU A 460 34.57 -14.82 -1.07
CA LEU A 460 34.55 -13.44 -0.58
C LEU A 460 33.13 -12.91 -0.41
N GLY A 461 32.19 -13.46 -1.18
CA GLY A 461 30.79 -13.05 -1.14
C GLY A 461 30.19 -13.32 0.23
N LEU A 462 29.44 -12.34 0.73
CA LEU A 462 28.60 -12.52 1.91
C LEU A 462 27.24 -13.05 1.43
N VAL A 463 26.98 -14.31 1.74
CA VAL A 463 25.75 -15.04 1.36
C VAL A 463 25.24 -15.81 2.57
N ASP A 464 23.93 -15.83 2.76
CA ASP A 464 23.32 -16.67 3.78
C ASP A 464 23.28 -18.13 3.27
N THR A 465 24.09 -19.00 3.88
CA THR A 465 24.10 -20.44 3.59
C THR A 465 23.27 -21.24 4.60
N SER A 466 22.59 -20.57 5.55
CA SER A 466 21.82 -21.25 6.58
C SER A 466 20.53 -21.83 5.98
N SER A 467 20.26 -23.11 6.28
CA SER A 467 19.03 -23.79 5.86
C SER A 467 17.83 -23.46 6.75
N SER A 468 17.92 -22.41 7.58
CA SER A 468 16.81 -21.96 8.41
C SER A 468 15.79 -21.26 7.53
N HIS A 469 14.92 -22.07 6.93
CA HIS A 469 13.68 -21.60 6.34
C HIS A 469 12.77 -21.11 7.48
N LEU A 470 12.92 -19.84 7.86
CA LEU A 470 11.87 -19.16 8.62
C LEU A 470 10.63 -19.14 7.74
N ALA A 471 9.62 -19.92 8.13
CA ALA A 471 8.37 -20.04 7.38
C ALA A 471 7.73 -18.65 7.25
N GLY A 472 7.72 -18.10 6.04
CA GLY A 472 7.12 -16.81 5.72
C GLY A 472 8.08 -15.64 5.51
N ALA A 473 9.40 -15.79 5.72
CA ALA A 473 10.37 -14.72 5.44
C ALA A 473 10.95 -14.83 4.02
N ASP A 474 10.90 -13.75 3.23
CA ASP A 474 11.54 -13.74 1.90
C ASP A 474 13.06 -13.85 1.99
N SER A 475 13.68 -14.38 0.93
CA SER A 475 15.14 -14.58 0.83
C SER A 475 15.97 -13.30 1.06
N TRP A 476 15.46 -12.11 0.70
CA TRP A 476 16.16 -10.85 0.96
C TRP A 476 16.13 -10.44 2.44
N HIS A 477 15.08 -10.80 3.20
CA HIS A 477 15.03 -10.56 4.64
C HIS A 477 16.12 -11.37 5.36
N LEU A 478 16.30 -12.62 4.96
CA LEU A 478 17.34 -13.50 5.50
C LEU A 478 18.74 -12.95 5.21
N ALA A 479 18.99 -12.50 3.97
CA ALA A 479 20.24 -11.85 3.60
C ALA A 479 20.51 -10.57 4.42
N ALA A 480 19.48 -9.76 4.67
CA ALA A 480 19.59 -8.55 5.47
C ALA A 480 19.84 -8.86 6.96
N ALA A 481 19.16 -9.86 7.53
CA ALA A 481 19.42 -10.34 8.88
C ALA A 481 20.84 -10.88 9.04
N HIS A 482 21.33 -11.65 8.06
CA HIS A 482 22.70 -12.14 8.03
C HIS A 482 23.73 -10.99 7.98
N LEU A 483 23.48 -9.95 7.17
CA LEU A 483 24.33 -8.76 7.15
C LEU A 483 24.36 -8.04 8.51
N LEU A 484 23.23 -7.92 9.20
CA LEU A 484 23.18 -7.33 10.54
C LEU A 484 23.97 -8.14 11.56
N ARG A 485 23.87 -9.47 11.51
CA ARG A 485 24.63 -10.37 12.38
C ARG A 485 26.13 -10.23 12.16
N GLU A 486 26.59 -10.23 10.91
CA GLU A 486 28.02 -10.03 10.62
C GLU A 486 28.50 -8.64 11.05
N LYS A 487 27.64 -7.62 10.90
CA LYS A 487 27.93 -6.26 11.40
C LYS A 487 28.07 -6.22 12.93
N SER A 488 27.23 -6.95 13.67
CA SER A 488 27.28 -6.94 15.14
C SER A 488 28.51 -7.66 15.71
N LEU A 489 29.11 -8.59 14.95
CA LEU A 489 30.39 -9.20 15.30
C LEU A 489 31.57 -8.20 15.26
N GLY A 490 31.40 -7.05 14.61
CA GLY A 490 32.42 -6.00 14.51
C GLY A 490 33.73 -6.54 13.95
N GLY A 491 34.87 -6.24 14.59
CA GLY A 491 36.18 -6.72 14.15
C GLY A 491 36.39 -8.24 14.17
N LYS A 492 35.43 -9.02 14.68
CA LYS A 492 35.51 -10.50 14.71
C LYS A 492 35.02 -11.15 13.42
N THR A 493 34.25 -10.45 12.60
CA THR A 493 33.79 -10.99 11.30
C THR A 493 34.92 -11.00 10.28
N ASN A 494 34.92 -12.01 9.40
CA ASN A 494 35.82 -12.05 8.25
C ASN A 494 35.54 -10.91 7.25
N TRP A 495 34.34 -10.33 7.27
CA TRP A 495 33.91 -9.26 6.36
C TRP A 495 34.03 -7.85 6.95
N ALA A 496 34.74 -7.69 8.09
CA ALA A 496 34.85 -6.39 8.78
C ALA A 496 35.28 -5.25 7.83
N SER A 497 36.32 -5.48 7.02
CA SER A 497 36.84 -4.49 6.08
C SER A 497 35.82 -4.12 4.98
N TYR A 498 34.98 -5.06 4.55
CA TYR A 498 33.91 -4.80 3.59
C TYR A 498 32.74 -4.06 4.23
N ILE A 499 32.24 -4.51 5.38
CA ILE A 499 31.11 -3.88 6.07
C ILE A 499 31.45 -2.43 6.46
N ASN A 500 32.69 -2.16 6.87
CA ASN A 500 33.13 -0.82 7.26
C ASN A 500 33.16 0.19 6.10
N ILE A 501 33.25 -0.26 4.85
CA ILE A 501 33.20 0.63 3.69
C ILE A 501 31.79 0.82 3.14
N LEU A 502 30.81 0.00 3.54
CA LEU A 502 29.43 0.14 3.07
C LEU A 502 28.87 1.54 3.44
N PRO A 503 28.03 2.14 2.58
CA PRO A 503 27.43 3.43 2.89
C PRO A 503 26.62 3.37 4.19
N LYS A 504 26.74 4.41 5.02
CA LYS A 504 25.89 4.55 6.23
C LYS A 504 24.42 4.77 5.88
N THR A 505 24.17 5.41 4.75
CA THR A 505 22.86 5.62 4.15
C THR A 505 22.99 5.50 2.63
N VAL A 506 21.91 5.08 1.97
CA VAL A 506 21.79 5.18 0.51
C VAL A 506 20.72 6.21 0.19
N GLN A 507 20.88 6.90 -0.93
CA GLN A 507 19.74 7.60 -1.52
C GLN A 507 18.70 6.53 -1.83
N SER A 508 17.53 6.58 -1.23
CA SER A 508 16.45 5.64 -1.51
C SER A 508 15.15 6.27 -1.04
N PRO A 509 14.04 6.08 -1.77
CA PRO A 509 12.73 6.51 -1.32
C PRO A 509 12.30 5.80 -0.01
N PHE A 510 12.96 4.69 0.33
CA PHE A 510 12.80 4.03 1.63
C PHE A 510 12.96 5.00 2.81
N TYR A 511 13.85 5.98 2.71
CA TYR A 511 14.12 6.95 3.77
C TYR A 511 13.26 8.21 3.72
N LEU A 512 12.31 8.32 2.78
CA LEU A 512 11.34 9.42 2.80
C LEU A 512 10.59 9.39 4.14
N LEU A 513 10.44 10.54 4.77
CA LEU A 513 9.55 10.63 5.92
C LEU A 513 8.12 10.28 5.47
N PRO A 514 7.26 9.79 6.37
CA PRO A 514 5.90 9.44 5.98
C PRO A 514 5.14 10.60 5.31
N GLN A 515 5.37 11.85 5.74
CA GLN A 515 4.78 13.05 5.13
C GLN A 515 5.45 13.47 3.81
N GLU A 516 6.56 12.85 3.43
CA GLU A 516 7.27 13.10 2.17
C GLU A 516 6.90 12.07 1.09
N LEU A 517 6.08 11.06 1.41
CA LEU A 517 5.66 10.02 0.47
C LEU A 517 4.88 10.59 -0.72
N ASP A 518 4.09 11.64 -0.49
CA ASP A 518 3.32 12.33 -1.54
C ASP A 518 4.22 12.97 -2.60
N GLU A 519 5.52 13.13 -2.34
CA GLU A 519 6.47 13.64 -3.33
C GLU A 519 6.72 12.61 -4.46
N VAL A 520 6.40 11.33 -4.27
CA VAL A 520 6.57 10.28 -5.30
C VAL A 520 5.60 10.47 -6.47
N GLN A 521 4.35 10.83 -6.19
CA GLN A 521 3.27 11.08 -7.15
C GLN A 521 3.08 10.01 -8.25
N TRP A 522 3.47 8.77 -7.99
CA TRP A 522 3.28 7.65 -8.91
C TRP A 522 2.80 6.44 -8.13
N TRP A 523 1.53 6.10 -8.34
CA TRP A 523 0.82 5.10 -7.55
C TRP A 523 1.54 3.73 -7.50
N PRO A 524 1.97 3.10 -8.63
CA PRO A 524 2.62 1.80 -8.58
C PRO A 524 3.89 1.77 -7.73
N VAL A 525 4.67 2.84 -7.76
CA VAL A 525 5.92 2.96 -6.97
C VAL A 525 5.63 3.27 -5.51
N LEU A 526 4.64 4.13 -5.22
CA LEU A 526 4.25 4.42 -3.85
C LEU A 526 3.72 3.17 -3.15
N ARG A 527 2.88 2.39 -3.84
CA ARG A 527 2.35 1.11 -3.35
C ARG A 527 3.47 0.13 -3.03
N GLU A 528 4.38 -0.10 -3.98
CA GLU A 528 5.53 -1.00 -3.79
C GLU A 528 6.43 -0.54 -2.64
N LEU A 529 6.67 0.79 -2.52
CA LEU A 529 7.45 1.35 -1.42
C LEU A 529 6.81 1.07 -0.05
N VAL A 530 5.50 1.27 0.08
CA VAL A 530 4.78 0.97 1.33
C VAL A 530 4.78 -0.53 1.60
N GLN A 531 4.62 -1.38 0.57
CA GLN A 531 4.70 -2.83 0.71
C GLN A 531 6.07 -3.31 1.20
N ILE A 532 7.16 -2.74 0.68
CA ILE A 532 8.52 -3.03 1.17
C ILE A 532 8.64 -2.66 2.65
N ARG A 533 8.16 -1.47 3.05
CA ARG A 533 8.18 -1.06 4.47
C ARG A 533 7.35 -1.98 5.37
N ARG A 534 6.15 -2.35 4.92
CA ARG A 534 5.28 -3.32 5.61
C ARG A 534 5.99 -4.66 5.77
N ALA A 535 6.56 -5.21 4.69
CA ALA A 535 7.30 -6.46 4.71
C ALA A 535 8.47 -6.43 5.70
N ILE A 536 9.22 -5.32 5.74
CA ILE A 536 10.30 -5.14 6.72
C ILE A 536 9.73 -5.16 8.15
N ARG A 537 8.69 -4.37 8.46
CA ARG A 537 8.12 -4.35 9.82
C ARG A 537 7.61 -5.72 10.24
N THR A 538 6.88 -6.41 9.36
CA THR A 538 6.32 -7.74 9.64
C THR A 538 7.41 -8.80 9.79
N SER A 539 8.28 -8.96 8.80
CA SER A 539 9.28 -10.03 8.80
C SER A 539 10.32 -9.90 9.91
N PHE A 540 10.75 -8.67 10.22
CA PHE A 540 11.73 -8.45 11.28
C PHE A 540 11.13 -8.52 12.68
N SER A 541 9.81 -8.35 12.83
CA SER A 541 9.13 -8.65 14.10
C SER A 541 9.14 -10.14 14.46
N LEU A 542 9.32 -11.02 13.48
CA LEU A 542 9.39 -12.47 13.66
C LEU A 542 10.80 -12.96 14.05
N LEU A 543 11.83 -12.12 13.90
CA LEU A 543 13.21 -12.48 14.20
C LEU A 543 13.53 -12.22 15.67
N SER A 544 14.13 -13.22 16.32
CA SER A 544 14.63 -13.12 17.68
C SER A 544 15.83 -12.18 17.78
N GLY A 545 16.08 -11.63 18.98
CA GLY A 545 17.29 -10.84 19.25
C GLY A 545 18.60 -11.60 19.00
N GLU A 546 18.58 -12.94 19.10
CA GLU A 546 19.70 -13.80 18.69
C GLU A 546 19.90 -13.85 17.17
N GLU A 547 18.82 -13.92 16.39
CA GLU A 547 18.87 -13.92 14.92
C GLU A 547 19.30 -12.56 14.36
N LEU A 548 18.93 -11.47 15.03
CA LEU A 548 19.38 -10.10 14.72
C LEU A 548 20.76 -9.77 15.32
N GLY A 549 21.32 -10.70 16.08
CA GLY A 549 22.66 -10.62 16.65
C GLY A 549 22.84 -9.50 17.66
N TRP A 550 22.01 -9.44 18.72
CA TRP A 550 22.14 -8.62 19.96
C TRP A 550 22.97 -7.34 19.86
N ALA A 551 22.84 -6.56 18.78
CA ALA A 551 23.76 -5.44 18.66
C ALA A 551 23.41 -4.42 19.75
N ASP A 552 24.45 -3.86 20.38
CA ASP A 552 24.36 -2.60 21.12
C ASP A 552 23.96 -1.52 20.11
N PHE A 553 22.66 -1.44 19.82
CA PHE A 553 22.04 -0.43 18.96
C PHE A 553 21.74 0.82 19.80
N ASP A 554 22.71 1.29 20.60
CA ASP A 554 22.53 2.36 21.59
C ASP A 554 21.95 3.68 21.03
N HIS A 555 21.90 3.82 19.69
CA HIS A 555 21.51 5.05 19.00
C HIS A 555 20.55 4.88 17.79
N TYR A 556 20.08 3.67 17.45
CA TYR A 556 19.21 3.44 16.28
C TYR A 556 18.02 2.53 16.60
N THR A 557 16.85 2.79 15.99
CA THR A 557 15.69 1.90 16.11
C THR A 557 15.92 0.61 15.31
N LEU A 558 15.25 -0.48 15.70
CA LEU A 558 15.30 -1.74 14.96
C LEU A 558 14.93 -1.53 13.47
N GLU A 559 13.90 -0.74 13.20
CA GLU A 559 13.45 -0.37 11.86
C GLU A 559 14.53 0.37 11.04
N GLN A 560 15.29 1.27 11.67
CA GLN A 560 16.39 1.97 10.99
C GLN A 560 17.53 1.03 10.62
N CYS A 561 17.87 0.11 11.51
CA CYS A 561 18.92 -0.89 11.27
C CYS A 561 18.52 -1.90 10.20
N THR A 562 17.29 -2.44 10.27
CA THR A 562 16.77 -3.38 9.29
C THR A 562 16.56 -2.71 7.94
N GLY A 563 16.03 -1.49 7.93
CA GLY A 563 15.92 -0.66 6.74
C GLY A 563 17.26 -0.41 6.06
N TRP A 564 18.32 -0.11 6.81
CA TRP A 564 19.68 0.00 6.27
C TRP A 564 20.16 -1.31 5.63
N ALA A 565 20.03 -2.43 6.33
CA ALA A 565 20.50 -3.72 5.82
C ALA A 565 19.74 -4.16 4.56
N VAL A 566 18.43 -3.97 4.55
CA VAL A 566 17.57 -4.22 3.40
C VAL A 566 17.96 -3.32 2.23
N ALA A 567 18.20 -2.03 2.47
CA ALA A 567 18.67 -1.11 1.44
C ALA A 567 20.04 -1.52 0.87
N MET A 568 20.97 -2.02 1.71
CA MET A 568 22.24 -2.58 1.22
C MET A 568 21.99 -3.82 0.34
N VAL A 569 21.14 -4.75 0.79
CA VAL A 569 20.84 -5.98 0.05
C VAL A 569 20.20 -5.68 -1.31
N HIS A 570 19.18 -4.84 -1.37
CA HIS A 570 18.52 -4.49 -2.64
C HIS A 570 19.45 -3.76 -3.61
N SER A 571 20.28 -2.84 -3.11
CA SER A 571 21.13 -2.01 -3.99
C SER A 571 22.45 -2.67 -4.41
N ARG A 572 22.94 -3.68 -3.67
CA ARG A 572 24.31 -4.23 -3.83
C ARG A 572 24.40 -5.73 -4.01
N ALA A 573 23.32 -6.47 -3.76
CA ALA A 573 23.38 -7.92 -3.84
C ALA A 573 23.08 -8.43 -5.24
N PHE A 574 23.73 -9.53 -5.62
CA PHE A 574 23.65 -10.16 -6.92
C PHE A 574 23.11 -11.58 -6.80
N THR A 575 22.46 -12.07 -7.87
CA THR A 575 22.19 -13.50 -8.01
C THR A 575 23.39 -14.15 -8.69
N LEU A 576 24.11 -15.01 -7.97
CA LEU A 576 25.37 -15.60 -8.41
C LEU A 576 25.32 -17.13 -8.24
N PRO A 577 25.98 -17.90 -9.12
CA PRO A 577 26.16 -19.33 -8.89
C PRO A 577 27.07 -19.52 -7.67
N VAL A 578 26.69 -20.39 -6.74
CA VAL A 578 27.44 -20.69 -5.51
C VAL A 578 27.87 -22.15 -5.42
N GLY A 579 27.40 -23.01 -6.34
CA GLY A 579 27.68 -24.45 -6.38
C GLY A 579 28.33 -24.95 -7.67
N LYS A 580 28.73 -26.23 -7.68
CA LYS A 580 29.33 -26.90 -8.85
C LYS A 580 28.32 -27.36 -9.90
N ASN A 581 27.03 -27.34 -9.58
CA ASN A 581 25.93 -27.85 -10.41
C ASN A 581 25.03 -26.72 -10.96
N ASP A 582 25.57 -25.52 -11.19
CA ASP A 582 24.77 -24.33 -11.54
C ASP A 582 23.70 -23.98 -10.48
N ASP A 583 23.95 -24.28 -9.21
CA ASP A 583 23.10 -23.83 -8.10
C ASP A 583 23.32 -22.32 -7.88
N TYR A 584 22.28 -21.51 -8.05
CA TYR A 584 22.30 -20.07 -7.84
C TYR A 584 21.86 -19.70 -6.42
N ALA A 585 22.61 -18.80 -5.79
CA ALA A 585 22.15 -18.07 -4.61
C ALA A 585 21.69 -16.68 -5.03
N SER A 586 20.52 -16.30 -4.54
CA SER A 586 20.02 -14.93 -4.62
C SER A 586 20.62 -14.09 -3.49
N TYR A 587 20.76 -12.78 -3.73
CA TYR A 587 21.18 -11.80 -2.73
C TYR A 587 22.59 -12.02 -2.14
N VAL A 588 23.58 -12.33 -3.00
CA VAL A 588 25.00 -12.39 -2.63
C VAL A 588 25.61 -10.99 -2.68
N LEU A 589 26.10 -10.49 -1.55
CA LEU A 589 26.87 -9.26 -1.48
C LEU A 589 28.32 -9.55 -1.85
N MET A 590 28.73 -9.14 -3.06
CA MET A 590 30.04 -9.47 -3.62
C MET A 590 31.00 -8.27 -3.53
N PRO A 591 32.00 -8.31 -2.63
CA PRO A 591 32.92 -7.19 -2.44
C PRO A 591 33.66 -6.79 -3.72
N PHE A 592 33.90 -5.49 -3.88
CA PHE A 592 34.54 -4.84 -5.03
C PHE A 592 33.67 -4.78 -6.29
N MET A 593 32.95 -5.87 -6.60
CA MET A 593 31.97 -5.88 -7.69
C MET A 593 30.85 -4.86 -7.44
N ASP A 594 30.35 -4.78 -6.21
CA ASP A 594 29.31 -3.83 -5.78
C ASP A 594 29.77 -2.35 -5.72
N MET A 595 31.05 -2.09 -6.01
CA MET A 595 31.59 -0.74 -6.15
C MET A 595 31.53 -0.22 -7.59
N ILE A 596 31.20 -1.07 -8.57
CA ILE A 596 31.05 -0.70 -9.97
C ILE A 596 29.61 -0.21 -10.18
N ASN A 597 29.46 1.06 -10.60
CA ASN A 597 28.14 1.68 -10.78
C ASN A 597 27.41 1.16 -12.03
N HIS A 598 26.12 1.46 -12.11
CA HIS A 598 25.28 1.06 -13.24
C HIS A 598 25.21 2.09 -14.36
N HIS A 599 25.23 1.59 -15.60
CA HIS A 599 24.72 2.31 -16.75
C HIS A 599 24.23 1.30 -17.80
N PHE A 600 23.23 1.65 -18.61
CA PHE A 600 22.77 0.76 -19.69
C PHE A 600 23.82 0.57 -20.80
N GLU A 601 24.73 1.54 -20.98
CA GLU A 601 25.91 1.44 -21.86
C GLU A 601 27.17 0.93 -21.14
N TYR A 602 27.01 -0.07 -20.27
CA TYR A 602 28.09 -0.61 -19.45
C TYR A 602 29.33 -1.09 -20.25
N GLN A 603 30.51 -1.00 -19.63
CA GLN A 603 31.80 -1.45 -20.17
C GLN A 603 32.27 -2.75 -19.51
N ALA A 604 31.93 -2.98 -18.25
CA ALA A 604 32.38 -4.13 -17.47
C ALA A 604 31.33 -5.23 -17.47
N ASP A 605 31.66 -6.35 -18.10
CA ASP A 605 30.79 -7.50 -18.22
C ASP A 605 31.23 -8.63 -17.28
N TRP A 606 30.30 -9.02 -16.42
CA TRP A 606 30.43 -10.15 -15.50
C TRP A 606 29.38 -11.23 -15.78
N MET A 607 28.32 -10.91 -16.54
CA MET A 607 27.15 -11.77 -16.73
C MET A 607 27.40 -12.85 -17.78
N SER A 608 28.17 -12.52 -18.82
CA SER A 608 28.50 -13.47 -19.88
C SER A 608 29.67 -14.40 -19.55
N MET A 609 30.30 -14.22 -18.38
CA MET A 609 31.47 -15.00 -17.98
C MET A 609 31.07 -16.21 -17.13
N PRO A 610 31.48 -17.44 -17.52
CA PRO A 610 31.22 -18.61 -16.70
C PRO A 610 32.01 -18.51 -15.40
N VAL A 611 31.39 -18.84 -14.27
CA VAL A 611 32.12 -19.01 -13.01
C VAL A 611 33.00 -20.25 -13.13
N ARG A 612 34.32 -20.04 -13.12
CA ARG A 612 35.32 -21.12 -13.22
C ARG A 612 36.01 -21.30 -11.88
N ASP A 613 36.08 -22.54 -11.39
CA ASP A 613 36.75 -22.89 -10.13
C ASP A 613 36.31 -22.04 -8.92
N GLY A 614 35.03 -21.62 -8.90
CA GLY A 614 34.48 -20.76 -7.85
C GLY A 614 34.98 -19.32 -7.89
N LYS A 615 35.39 -18.82 -9.06
CA LYS A 615 35.81 -17.43 -9.29
C LYS A 615 34.94 -16.79 -10.37
N LEU A 616 34.57 -15.54 -10.13
CA LEU A 616 33.89 -14.65 -11.07
C LEU A 616 34.93 -13.78 -11.78
N GLU A 617 34.87 -13.71 -13.10
CA GLU A 617 35.73 -12.83 -13.91
C GLU A 617 34.90 -11.66 -14.44
N ILE A 618 35.46 -10.45 -14.35
CA ILE A 618 34.89 -9.23 -14.94
C ILE A 618 35.79 -8.82 -16.10
N VAL A 619 35.20 -8.68 -17.28
CA VAL A 619 35.91 -8.44 -18.55
C VAL A 619 35.45 -7.14 -19.18
N ALA A 620 36.37 -6.42 -19.81
CA ALA A 620 36.06 -5.22 -20.59
C ALA A 620 35.34 -5.59 -21.90
N LYS A 621 34.04 -5.30 -21.99
CA LYS A 621 33.20 -5.52 -23.18
C LYS A 621 33.56 -4.59 -24.33
N LYS A 622 34.08 -3.40 -24.03
CA LYS A 622 34.55 -2.39 -24.97
C LYS A 622 35.77 -1.67 -24.41
N ARG A 623 36.52 -0.99 -25.27
CA ARG A 623 37.67 -0.18 -24.87
C ARG A 623 37.25 0.90 -23.86
N ILE A 624 38.00 1.03 -22.77
CA ILE A 624 37.79 2.03 -21.71
C ILE A 624 39.01 2.95 -21.69
N ARG A 625 38.80 4.26 -21.76
CA ARG A 625 39.91 5.22 -21.76
C ARG A 625 40.35 5.52 -20.33
N LYS A 626 41.64 5.85 -20.18
CA LYS A 626 42.18 6.39 -18.94
C LYS A 626 41.33 7.57 -18.45
N GLY A 627 40.95 7.51 -17.18
CA GLY A 627 40.14 8.51 -16.49
C GLY A 627 38.64 8.27 -16.55
N GLU A 628 38.16 7.38 -17.43
CA GLU A 628 36.74 7.04 -17.51
C GLU A 628 36.29 6.22 -16.29
N GLN A 629 35.05 6.47 -15.85
CA GLN A 629 34.36 5.59 -14.91
C GLN A 629 33.99 4.29 -15.62
N ILE A 630 34.12 3.19 -14.88
CA ILE A 630 33.71 1.87 -15.31
C ILE A 630 32.30 1.60 -14.80
N PHE A 631 31.40 1.24 -15.71
CA PHE A 631 30.04 0.84 -15.39
C PHE A 631 29.82 -0.65 -15.68
N ALA A 632 28.99 -1.28 -14.87
CA ALA A 632 28.45 -2.62 -15.06
C ALA A 632 26.92 -2.55 -15.26
N SER A 633 26.33 -3.64 -15.71
CA SER A 633 24.87 -3.74 -15.80
C SER A 633 24.28 -4.35 -14.52
N PHE A 634 23.17 -3.78 -14.03
CA PHE A 634 22.32 -4.36 -12.98
C PHE A 634 21.12 -5.13 -13.57
N GLY A 635 21.14 -5.37 -14.89
CA GLY A 635 20.01 -5.86 -15.66
C GLY A 635 19.21 -4.72 -16.33
N PRO A 636 18.21 -5.08 -17.16
CA PRO A 636 17.36 -4.12 -17.85
C PRO A 636 16.29 -3.60 -16.89
N ARG A 637 16.62 -2.53 -16.16
CA ARG A 637 15.77 -1.98 -15.10
C ARG A 637 15.06 -0.71 -15.55
N SER A 638 13.76 -0.61 -15.31
CA SER A 638 12.99 0.63 -15.48
C SER A 638 13.38 1.66 -14.43
N ASN A 639 13.02 2.93 -14.65
CA ASN A 639 13.29 3.96 -13.64
C ASN A 639 12.50 3.72 -12.34
N ASP A 640 11.37 3.01 -12.40
CA ASP A 640 10.61 2.59 -11.20
C ASP A 640 11.48 1.69 -10.32
N ASN A 641 12.16 0.70 -10.93
CA ASN A 641 13.05 -0.22 -10.23
C ASN A 641 14.33 0.48 -9.73
N LEU A 642 14.95 1.31 -10.56
CA LEU A 642 16.15 2.06 -10.19
C LEU A 642 15.88 3.02 -9.02
N PHE A 643 14.74 3.72 -9.06
CA PHE A 643 14.32 4.63 -8.01
C PHE A 643 14.10 3.88 -6.68
N LEU A 644 13.30 2.80 -6.70
CA LEU A 644 12.93 2.06 -5.50
C LEU A 644 14.12 1.39 -4.80
N TYR A 645 14.87 0.58 -5.56
CA TYR A 645 15.83 -0.36 -4.97
C TYR A 645 17.28 0.13 -4.99
N TYR A 646 17.63 1.07 -5.87
CA TYR A 646 19.00 1.51 -6.08
C TYR A 646 19.26 2.96 -5.72
N GLY A 647 18.24 3.82 -5.73
CA GLY A 647 18.39 5.20 -5.27
C GLY A 647 18.79 6.22 -6.32
N PHE A 648 18.62 5.90 -7.58
CA PHE A 648 18.92 6.80 -8.69
C PHE A 648 17.97 6.55 -9.85
N ILE A 649 18.01 7.42 -10.84
CA ILE A 649 17.21 7.33 -12.06
C ILE A 649 18.04 7.76 -13.25
N LEU A 650 17.70 7.27 -14.44
CA LEU A 650 18.41 7.57 -15.68
C LEU A 650 17.50 8.38 -16.61
N GLU A 651 17.99 9.51 -17.11
CA GLU A 651 17.21 10.46 -17.94
C GLU A 651 16.75 9.84 -19.27
N ASP A 652 17.61 9.05 -19.91
CA ASP A 652 17.37 8.44 -21.22
C ASP A 652 17.35 6.91 -21.13
N ASN A 653 16.72 6.37 -20.08
CA ASN A 653 16.67 4.93 -19.85
C ASN A 653 15.91 4.18 -20.97
N PRO A 654 16.58 3.35 -21.79
CA PRO A 654 15.91 2.61 -22.86
C PRO A 654 15.03 1.47 -22.34
N PHE A 655 15.11 1.15 -21.05
CA PHE A 655 14.32 0.12 -20.37
C PHE A 655 13.18 0.71 -19.52
N ASP A 656 12.95 2.02 -19.59
CA ASP A 656 11.83 2.62 -18.85
C ASP A 656 10.48 2.20 -19.42
N SER A 657 9.50 2.14 -18.53
CA SER A 657 8.15 1.68 -18.81
C SER A 657 7.13 2.43 -17.96
N ALA A 658 5.87 2.41 -18.39
CA ALA A 658 4.75 2.83 -17.57
C ALA A 658 3.59 1.84 -17.74
N HIS A 659 3.06 1.37 -16.61
CA HIS A 659 1.82 0.61 -16.58
C HIS A 659 0.66 1.57 -16.87
N LEU A 660 -0.15 1.26 -17.89
CA LEU A 660 -1.30 2.09 -18.27
C LEU A 660 -2.59 1.62 -17.60
N PHE A 661 -2.68 0.31 -17.36
CA PHE A 661 -3.82 -0.33 -16.71
C PHE A 661 -3.29 -1.33 -15.69
N SER A 662 -4.13 -1.72 -14.74
CA SER A 662 -3.81 -2.77 -13.77
C SER A 662 -3.86 -4.17 -14.37
N SER A 663 -4.85 -4.42 -15.23
CA SER A 663 -5.03 -5.69 -15.92
C SER A 663 -5.37 -5.49 -17.39
N PHE A 664 -5.27 -6.56 -18.18
CA PHE A 664 -5.78 -6.55 -19.55
C PHE A 664 -7.30 -6.39 -19.59
N GLN A 665 -8.03 -6.91 -18.59
CA GLN A 665 -9.48 -6.78 -18.53
C GLN A 665 -9.88 -5.32 -18.31
N ASP A 666 -9.13 -4.59 -17.48
CA ASP A 666 -9.33 -3.15 -17.28
C ASP A 666 -9.07 -2.36 -18.55
N ALA A 667 -8.02 -2.72 -19.30
CA ALA A 667 -7.75 -2.11 -20.60
C ALA A 667 -8.93 -2.31 -21.57
N VAL A 668 -9.52 -3.51 -21.61
CA VAL A 668 -10.68 -3.83 -22.46
C VAL A 668 -11.91 -3.05 -22.03
N ASN A 669 -12.23 -3.03 -20.74
CA ASN A 669 -13.37 -2.30 -20.20
C ASN A 669 -13.27 -0.79 -20.46
N TRP A 670 -12.10 -0.21 -20.21
CA TRP A 670 -11.83 1.20 -20.49
C TRP A 670 -11.97 1.52 -21.97
N MET A 671 -11.46 0.63 -22.84
CA MET A 671 -11.57 0.76 -24.29
C MET A 671 -13.03 0.73 -24.76
N ALA A 672 -13.84 -0.20 -24.23
CA ALA A 672 -15.26 -0.31 -24.54
C ALA A 672 -16.03 0.95 -24.12
N ASN A 673 -15.67 1.57 -23.00
CA ASN A 673 -16.28 2.82 -22.54
C ASN A 673 -15.98 4.00 -23.46
N ILE A 674 -14.75 4.06 -23.99
CA ILE A 674 -14.33 5.17 -24.86
C ILE A 674 -14.89 5.05 -26.25
N TRP A 675 -14.87 3.86 -26.85
CA TRP A 675 -15.33 3.69 -28.23
C TRP A 675 -16.81 3.28 -28.33
N GLY A 676 -17.43 3.05 -27.16
CA GLY A 676 -18.86 2.78 -26.98
C GLY A 676 -19.20 1.30 -27.00
N THR A 677 -20.08 0.89 -26.08
CA THR A 677 -20.74 -0.44 -26.07
C THR A 677 -21.92 -0.50 -27.05
N GLY A 678 -22.42 0.68 -27.43
CA GLY A 678 -23.55 0.80 -28.32
C GLY A 678 -24.92 0.59 -27.68
N CYS A 679 -24.98 0.45 -26.35
CA CYS A 679 -26.20 0.18 -25.59
C CYS A 679 -27.15 1.39 -25.42
N ASN A 680 -26.93 2.49 -26.15
CA ASN A 680 -27.72 3.74 -26.07
C ASN A 680 -29.13 3.66 -26.67
N GLN A 681 -29.63 2.48 -27.05
CA GLN A 681 -30.93 2.31 -27.71
C GLN A 681 -32.10 2.09 -26.74
N SER A 682 -31.82 1.96 -25.43
CA SER A 682 -32.84 1.77 -24.39
C SER A 682 -32.91 3.01 -23.48
N ASP A 683 -34.12 3.51 -23.24
CA ASP A 683 -34.39 4.55 -22.23
C ASP A 683 -34.36 3.98 -20.79
N GLU A 684 -34.38 2.66 -20.63
CA GLU A 684 -34.29 1.97 -19.33
C GLU A 684 -32.82 1.72 -18.96
N LEU A 685 -32.39 2.31 -17.83
CA LEU A 685 -31.02 2.25 -17.29
C LEU A 685 -30.53 0.81 -17.07
N GLU A 686 -31.38 -0.07 -16.52
CA GLU A 686 -31.03 -1.48 -16.26
C GLU A 686 -30.74 -2.25 -17.56
N ALA A 687 -31.57 -2.08 -18.59
CA ALA A 687 -31.35 -2.74 -19.88
C ALA A 687 -30.09 -2.20 -20.58
N LYS A 688 -29.73 -0.94 -20.32
CA LYS A 688 -28.47 -0.35 -20.76
C LYS A 688 -27.28 -0.96 -20.01
N GLU A 689 -27.34 -1.04 -18.68
CA GLU A 689 -26.28 -1.64 -17.85
C GLU A 689 -26.07 -3.14 -18.14
N GLU A 690 -27.15 -3.90 -18.28
CA GLU A 690 -27.10 -5.32 -18.64
C GLU A 690 -26.50 -5.52 -20.04
N CYS A 691 -26.89 -4.68 -21.00
CA CYS A 691 -26.28 -4.66 -22.33
C CYS A 691 -24.78 -4.32 -22.24
N GLU A 692 -24.40 -3.29 -21.47
CA GLU A 692 -23.01 -2.88 -21.31
C GLU A 692 -22.17 -3.98 -20.68
N HIS A 693 -22.69 -4.65 -19.64
CA HIS A 693 -22.05 -5.78 -19.00
C HIS A 693 -21.81 -6.92 -19.99
N ASN A 694 -22.86 -7.35 -20.69
CA ASN A 694 -22.78 -8.46 -21.66
C ASN A 694 -21.83 -8.14 -22.82
N VAL A 695 -21.81 -6.89 -23.30
CA VAL A 695 -20.87 -6.44 -24.33
C VAL A 695 -19.44 -6.45 -23.79
N ARG A 696 -19.19 -5.91 -22.59
CA ARG A 696 -17.84 -5.93 -21.97
C ARG A 696 -17.34 -7.36 -21.76
N GLU A 697 -18.20 -8.26 -21.29
CA GLU A 697 -17.86 -9.67 -21.10
C GLU A 697 -17.52 -10.35 -22.44
N GLY A 698 -18.33 -10.12 -23.48
CA GLY A 698 -18.04 -10.60 -24.83
C GLY A 698 -16.72 -10.08 -25.40
N LEU A 699 -16.46 -8.78 -25.24
CA LEU A 699 -15.20 -8.15 -25.66
C LEU A 699 -14.00 -8.71 -24.90
N TRP A 700 -14.15 -8.97 -23.59
CA TRP A 700 -13.11 -9.60 -22.79
C TRP A 700 -12.81 -11.02 -23.28
N ILE A 701 -13.82 -11.83 -23.60
CA ILE A 701 -13.63 -13.19 -24.14
C ILE A 701 -12.80 -13.14 -25.45
N GLU A 702 -13.14 -12.24 -26.37
CA GLU A 702 -12.40 -12.09 -27.63
C GLU A 702 -10.97 -11.59 -27.41
N ALA A 703 -10.78 -10.61 -26.53
CA ALA A 703 -9.45 -10.10 -26.20
C ALA A 703 -8.59 -11.15 -25.50
N HIS A 704 -9.15 -11.88 -24.54
CA HIS A 704 -8.47 -12.94 -23.79
C HIS A 704 -8.02 -14.06 -24.71
N LYS A 705 -8.90 -14.50 -25.62
CA LYS A 705 -8.55 -15.46 -26.66
C LYS A 705 -7.40 -14.96 -27.55
N ALA A 706 -7.43 -13.69 -27.95
CA ALA A 706 -6.36 -13.12 -28.77
C ALA A 706 -5.01 -13.05 -28.00
N ILE A 707 -5.05 -12.79 -26.70
CA ILE A 707 -3.89 -12.84 -25.80
C ILE A 707 -3.33 -14.28 -25.77
N ASP A 708 -4.19 -15.28 -25.56
CA ASP A 708 -3.78 -16.69 -25.53
C ASP A 708 -3.20 -17.15 -26.86
N ASP A 709 -3.83 -16.77 -27.99
CA ASP A 709 -3.34 -17.07 -29.34
C ASP A 709 -1.98 -16.41 -29.60
N TYR A 710 -1.76 -15.18 -29.13
CA TYR A 710 -0.45 -14.50 -29.21
C TYR A 710 0.61 -15.20 -28.36
N ALA A 711 0.28 -15.57 -27.12
CA ALA A 711 1.17 -16.31 -26.24
C ALA A 711 1.53 -17.70 -26.81
N ALA A 712 0.58 -18.34 -27.49
CA ALA A 712 0.79 -19.62 -28.18
C ALA A 712 1.55 -19.50 -29.52
N GLY A 713 1.88 -18.27 -29.96
CA GLY A 713 2.58 -18.03 -31.23
C GLY A 713 1.73 -18.27 -32.48
N VAL A 714 0.40 -18.28 -32.34
CA VAL A 714 -0.56 -18.47 -33.43
C VAL A 714 -0.67 -17.22 -34.31
N THR A 715 -0.43 -16.04 -33.74
CA THR A 715 -0.48 -14.76 -34.44
C THR A 715 0.93 -14.27 -34.84
N ASP A 716 1.02 -13.57 -35.98
CA ASP A 716 2.29 -13.04 -36.48
C ASP A 716 2.96 -12.14 -35.43
N GLN A 717 4.23 -12.40 -35.15
CA GLN A 717 4.98 -11.61 -34.19
C GLN A 717 5.12 -10.15 -34.65
N ARG A 718 4.87 -9.21 -33.73
CA ARG A 718 4.81 -7.78 -34.06
C ARG A 718 6.23 -7.22 -34.28
N PRO A 719 6.54 -6.60 -35.44
CA PRO A 719 7.89 -6.10 -35.74
C PRO A 719 8.38 -4.99 -34.82
N GLU A 720 7.47 -4.20 -34.23
CA GLU A 720 7.80 -3.06 -33.36
C GLU A 720 8.44 -3.52 -32.04
N TRP A 721 7.98 -4.64 -31.49
CA TRP A 721 8.58 -5.26 -30.32
C TRP A 721 9.95 -5.84 -30.60
N TRP A 722 10.11 -6.50 -31.75
CA TRP A 722 11.42 -6.98 -32.18
C TRP A 722 12.42 -5.85 -32.38
N LYS A 723 11.98 -4.65 -32.77
CA LYS A 723 12.88 -3.47 -32.77
C LYS A 723 13.30 -3.08 -31.36
N LEU A 724 12.42 -3.16 -30.37
CA LEU A 724 12.76 -2.89 -28.97
C LEU A 724 13.70 -3.95 -28.42
N ILE A 725 13.37 -5.23 -28.57
CA ILE A 725 14.23 -6.35 -28.17
C ILE A 725 15.58 -6.25 -28.86
N ASN A 726 15.62 -6.01 -30.18
CA ASN A 726 16.89 -5.88 -30.90
C ASN A 726 17.68 -4.67 -30.41
N THR A 727 17.01 -3.56 -30.09
CA THR A 727 17.68 -2.40 -29.46
C THR A 727 18.29 -2.80 -28.12
N TRP A 728 17.56 -3.53 -27.27
CA TRP A 728 18.07 -4.02 -25.99
C TRP A 728 19.22 -5.01 -26.16
N ALA A 729 19.12 -5.89 -27.16
CA ALA A 729 20.18 -6.82 -27.55
C ALA A 729 21.43 -6.10 -28.08
N ASP A 730 21.28 -4.97 -28.77
CA ASP A 730 22.40 -4.12 -29.21
C ASP A 730 23.17 -3.55 -28.01
N TYR A 731 22.49 -3.27 -26.89
CA TYR A 731 23.14 -2.93 -25.61
C TYR A 731 23.76 -4.15 -24.91
N GLY A 732 23.62 -5.35 -25.47
CA GLY A 732 24.11 -6.64 -24.97
C GLY A 732 23.29 -7.25 -23.84
N TYR A 733 21.99 -6.94 -23.81
CA TYR A 733 21.04 -7.64 -22.96
C TYR A 733 20.43 -8.78 -23.77
N GLU A 734 20.97 -9.98 -23.60
CA GLU A 734 20.46 -11.18 -24.29
C GLU A 734 19.15 -11.64 -23.63
N TYR A 735 18.09 -11.71 -24.44
CA TYR A 735 16.83 -12.39 -24.15
C TYR A 735 16.15 -12.00 -22.82
N MET A 736 15.46 -10.85 -22.78
CA MET A 736 14.43 -10.61 -21.76
C MET A 736 13.29 -11.61 -21.96
N GLN A 737 12.97 -12.40 -20.94
CA GLN A 737 11.76 -13.23 -20.96
C GLN A 737 10.55 -12.30 -21.14
N PHE A 738 9.73 -12.58 -22.15
CA PHE A 738 8.51 -11.82 -22.39
C PHE A 738 7.57 -11.99 -21.19
N GLN A 739 7.35 -10.90 -20.45
CA GLN A 739 6.34 -10.83 -19.42
C GLN A 739 5.22 -9.91 -19.92
N PRO A 740 4.07 -10.47 -20.35
CA PRO A 740 2.95 -9.69 -20.80
C PRO A 740 2.52 -8.70 -19.70
N SER A 741 2.38 -7.42 -20.06
CA SER A 741 1.80 -6.44 -19.15
C SER A 741 1.01 -5.38 -19.91
N PRO A 742 -0.02 -4.78 -19.31
CA PRO A 742 -0.77 -3.66 -19.90
C PRO A 742 0.03 -2.33 -19.84
N SER A 743 1.22 -2.33 -20.45
CA SER A 743 2.24 -1.28 -20.32
C SER A 743 2.65 -0.67 -21.65
N ILE A 744 3.37 0.45 -21.54
CA ILE A 744 4.09 1.09 -22.63
C ILE A 744 5.58 1.20 -22.29
N TYR A 745 6.39 1.29 -23.34
CA TYR A 745 7.85 1.34 -23.27
C TYR A 745 8.40 2.56 -24.00
N ALA A 746 9.68 2.85 -23.73
CA ALA A 746 10.43 3.90 -24.42
C ALA A 746 10.30 3.81 -25.96
N ARG A 747 10.45 4.96 -26.63
CA ARG A 747 10.34 5.12 -28.10
C ARG A 747 8.93 4.87 -28.67
N GLY A 748 7.88 5.03 -27.85
CA GLY A 748 6.48 4.99 -28.33
C GLY A 748 5.96 3.57 -28.59
N ILE A 749 6.45 2.58 -27.86
CA ILE A 749 6.12 1.17 -28.09
C ILE A 749 5.06 0.73 -27.09
N THR A 750 3.94 0.23 -27.60
CA THR A 750 2.91 -0.44 -26.80
C THR A 750 3.30 -1.89 -26.58
N ASP A 751 3.05 -2.43 -25.38
CA ASP A 751 3.19 -3.86 -25.14
C ASP A 751 2.41 -4.68 -26.20
N PRO A 752 3.01 -5.71 -26.82
CA PRO A 752 2.34 -6.47 -27.87
C PRO A 752 1.08 -7.21 -27.42
N THR A 753 1.06 -7.72 -26.20
CA THR A 753 -0.13 -8.39 -25.64
C THR A 753 -1.23 -7.37 -25.41
N LEU A 754 -0.91 -6.20 -24.85
CA LEU A 754 -1.85 -5.09 -24.74
C LEU A 754 -2.37 -4.68 -26.13
N TYR A 755 -1.47 -4.55 -27.10
CA TYR A 755 -1.83 -4.18 -28.47
C TYR A 755 -2.79 -5.19 -29.08
N VAL A 756 -2.51 -6.49 -28.96
CA VAL A 756 -3.36 -7.56 -29.50
C VAL A 756 -4.73 -7.57 -28.82
N ALA A 757 -4.77 -7.38 -27.49
CA ALA A 757 -6.03 -7.27 -26.75
C ALA A 757 -6.88 -6.10 -27.26
N LEU A 758 -6.30 -4.89 -27.36
CA LEU A 758 -7.00 -3.71 -27.85
C LEU A 758 -7.39 -3.82 -29.33
N GLU A 759 -6.54 -4.46 -30.15
CA GLU A 759 -6.84 -4.73 -31.56
C GLU A 759 -8.05 -5.66 -31.71
N ALA A 760 -8.15 -6.72 -30.89
CA ALA A 760 -9.29 -7.62 -30.88
C ALA A 760 -10.59 -6.90 -30.50
N VAL A 761 -10.54 -6.06 -29.46
CA VAL A 761 -11.67 -5.22 -29.04
C VAL A 761 -12.13 -4.31 -30.18
N ILE A 762 -11.22 -3.56 -30.82
CA ILE A 762 -11.60 -2.65 -31.92
C ILE A 762 -12.16 -3.44 -33.10
N LYS A 763 -11.58 -4.59 -33.44
CA LYS A 763 -12.10 -5.45 -34.51
C LYS A 763 -13.54 -5.89 -34.23
N ALA A 764 -13.83 -6.32 -33.00
CA ALA A 764 -15.17 -6.69 -32.59
C ALA A 764 -16.13 -5.49 -32.68
N LEU A 765 -15.74 -4.33 -32.15
CA LEU A 765 -16.53 -3.10 -32.20
C LEU A 765 -16.83 -2.62 -33.64
N ILE A 766 -15.86 -2.70 -34.54
CA ILE A 766 -16.03 -2.36 -35.97
C ILE A 766 -16.86 -3.42 -36.72
N ALA A 767 -16.75 -4.70 -36.35
CA ALA A 767 -17.47 -5.78 -37.03
C ALA A 767 -18.97 -5.75 -36.69
N GLU A 768 -19.31 -5.48 -35.43
CA GLU A 768 -20.69 -5.37 -34.98
C GLU A 768 -21.37 -4.07 -35.46
N ARG A 769 -20.59 -3.04 -35.81
CA ARG A 769 -21.12 -1.74 -36.21
C ARG A 769 -20.28 -1.03 -37.27
N ASN A 770 -20.94 -0.52 -38.31
CA ASN A 770 -20.44 0.59 -39.12
C ASN A 770 -20.33 1.93 -38.31
N ALA A 771 -20.49 1.90 -36.98
CA ALA A 771 -20.95 3.04 -36.17
C ALA A 771 -19.87 3.80 -35.38
N THR A 772 -18.59 3.39 -35.38
CA THR A 772 -17.55 4.17 -34.67
C THR A 772 -17.28 5.55 -35.31
N LEU A 773 -17.90 5.84 -36.46
CA LEU A 773 -17.81 7.11 -37.19
C LEU A 773 -19.18 7.70 -37.57
N GLU A 774 -20.30 7.17 -37.06
CA GLU A 774 -21.66 7.59 -37.48
C GLU A 774 -21.98 9.08 -37.16
N GLY A 775 -21.19 9.71 -36.27
CA GLY A 775 -21.23 11.16 -36.00
C GLY A 775 -20.20 12.01 -36.75
N CYS A 776 -19.23 11.40 -37.44
CA CYS A 776 -18.18 12.12 -38.15
C CYS A 776 -18.74 12.67 -39.47
N ARG A 777 -19.01 13.98 -39.53
CA ARG A 777 -19.46 14.64 -40.76
C ARG A 777 -18.34 14.63 -41.81
N HIS A 778 -18.61 14.07 -42.99
CA HIS A 778 -17.73 14.23 -44.15
C HIS A 778 -17.76 15.68 -44.62
N ASN A 779 -16.69 16.44 -44.34
CA ASN A 779 -16.34 17.59 -45.15
C ASN A 779 -15.41 17.10 -46.27
N SER A 780 -16.03 16.65 -47.38
CA SER A 780 -15.32 16.48 -48.64
C SER A 780 -14.90 17.87 -49.13
N ASP A 781 -13.58 18.11 -49.27
CA ASP A 781 -12.98 18.93 -50.35
C ASP A 781 -11.52 19.38 -50.08
N ASN A 782 -10.89 19.01 -48.95
CA ASN A 782 -9.47 19.33 -48.70
C ASN A 782 -8.57 18.10 -48.65
N GLU A 783 -7.34 18.21 -49.17
CA GLU A 783 -6.26 17.24 -48.95
C GLU A 783 -6.05 17.00 -47.45
N VAL A 784 -6.43 15.82 -46.95
CA VAL A 784 -6.31 15.47 -45.53
C VAL A 784 -4.87 15.07 -45.25
N ASN A 785 -4.11 15.98 -44.63
CA ASN A 785 -2.78 15.64 -44.11
C ASN A 785 -2.94 14.90 -42.77
N HIS A 786 -3.02 13.56 -42.82
CA HIS A 786 -3.27 12.71 -41.65
C HIS A 786 -2.29 12.96 -40.48
N LYS A 787 -1.00 13.14 -40.79
CA LYS A 787 0.04 13.42 -39.78
C LYS A 787 -0.16 14.78 -39.12
N SER A 788 -0.52 15.78 -39.92
CA SER A 788 -0.88 17.11 -39.42
C SER A 788 -2.13 17.03 -38.53
N ASN A 789 -3.21 16.38 -38.98
CA ASN A 789 -4.46 16.33 -38.24
C ASN A 789 -4.34 15.56 -36.93
N LEU A 790 -3.56 14.48 -36.88
CA LEU A 790 -3.31 13.77 -35.63
C LEU A 790 -2.49 14.61 -34.65
N ARG A 791 -1.50 15.37 -35.14
CA ARG A 791 -0.79 16.34 -34.31
C ARG A 791 -1.72 17.42 -33.78
N HIS A 792 -2.62 17.94 -34.61
CA HIS A 792 -3.63 18.92 -34.19
C HIS A 792 -4.62 18.33 -33.18
N PHE A 793 -4.99 17.05 -33.30
CA PHE A 793 -5.80 16.35 -32.30
C PHE A 793 -5.12 16.38 -30.93
N PHE A 794 -3.87 15.92 -30.83
CA PHE A 794 -3.15 15.91 -29.54
C PHE A 794 -2.83 17.32 -29.02
N LEU A 795 -2.53 18.29 -29.90
CA LEU A 795 -2.38 19.69 -29.49
C LEU A 795 -3.69 20.26 -28.93
N CYS A 796 -4.81 19.98 -29.58
CA CYS A 796 -6.12 20.42 -29.11
C CYS A 796 -6.47 19.83 -27.74
N LEU A 797 -6.11 18.56 -27.49
CA LEU A 797 -6.33 17.93 -26.18
C LEU A 797 -5.58 18.62 -25.03
N ASN A 798 -4.45 19.27 -25.31
CA ASN A 798 -3.70 20.02 -24.29
C ASN A 798 -4.38 21.36 -23.92
N ASP A 799 -5.26 21.88 -24.78
CA ASP A 799 -5.89 23.21 -24.63
C ASP A 799 -7.31 23.15 -24.06
N ILE A 800 -7.86 21.95 -23.80
CA ILE A 800 -9.22 21.76 -23.27
C ILE A 800 -9.23 21.46 -21.77
N THR A 801 -10.32 21.83 -21.10
CA THR A 801 -10.58 21.40 -19.73
C THR A 801 -10.89 19.90 -19.72
N TRP A 802 -9.95 19.11 -19.21
CA TRP A 802 -10.05 17.66 -19.27
C TRP A 802 -11.06 17.13 -18.23
N LYS A 803 -12.03 16.32 -18.67
CA LYS A 803 -13.01 15.66 -17.78
C LYS A 803 -12.85 14.14 -17.77
N SER A 804 -12.75 13.54 -18.96
CA SER A 804 -12.43 12.13 -19.16
C SER A 804 -11.99 11.91 -20.60
N ALA A 805 -11.35 10.78 -20.89
CA ALA A 805 -10.99 10.41 -22.25
C ALA A 805 -12.22 10.29 -23.18
N ALA A 806 -13.32 9.71 -22.69
CA ALA A 806 -14.57 9.60 -23.44
C ALA A 806 -15.19 10.96 -23.74
N TRP A 807 -15.20 11.89 -22.76
CA TRP A 807 -15.65 13.26 -22.96
C TRP A 807 -14.80 13.97 -24.02
N ALA A 808 -13.47 13.85 -23.91
CA ALA A 808 -12.53 14.47 -24.83
C ALA A 808 -12.70 13.95 -26.28
N LEU A 809 -13.03 12.67 -26.45
CA LEU A 809 -13.23 12.08 -27.77
C LEU A 809 -14.61 12.39 -28.38
N HIS A 810 -15.68 12.42 -27.59
CA HIS A 810 -17.06 12.51 -28.13
C HIS A 810 -17.71 13.88 -28.04
N SER A 811 -17.22 14.76 -27.17
CA SER A 811 -17.92 16.02 -26.86
C SER A 811 -17.03 17.26 -26.95
N SER A 812 -15.77 17.10 -27.38
CA SER A 812 -14.84 18.20 -27.60
C SER A 812 -14.77 18.60 -29.07
N ILE A 813 -14.31 19.82 -29.33
CA ILE A 813 -13.95 20.26 -30.69
C ILE A 813 -12.77 19.46 -31.27
N CYS A 814 -11.96 18.82 -30.42
CA CYS A 814 -10.84 18.00 -30.85
C CYS A 814 -11.29 16.72 -31.56
N SER A 815 -12.51 16.25 -31.27
CA SER A 815 -13.13 15.09 -31.92
C SER A 815 -13.18 15.20 -33.44
N GLU A 816 -13.27 16.42 -33.99
CA GLU A 816 -13.29 16.64 -35.43
C GLU A 816 -11.97 16.21 -36.10
N TYR A 817 -10.82 16.49 -35.47
CA TYR A 817 -9.52 16.06 -35.97
C TYR A 817 -9.38 14.54 -35.93
N ALA A 818 -9.83 13.90 -34.85
CA ALA A 818 -9.89 12.44 -34.73
C ALA A 818 -10.76 11.82 -35.84
N CYS A 819 -11.97 12.35 -36.03
CA CYS A 819 -12.90 11.94 -37.09
C CYS A 819 -12.28 12.06 -38.49
N GLN A 820 -11.63 13.18 -38.79
CA GLN A 820 -10.99 13.41 -40.10
C GLN A 820 -9.86 12.40 -40.36
N VAL A 821 -9.07 12.08 -39.34
CA VAL A 821 -8.02 11.05 -39.45
C VAL A 821 -8.64 9.68 -39.68
N LEU A 822 -9.61 9.25 -38.87
CA LEU A 822 -10.16 7.90 -38.95
C LEU A 822 -10.98 7.65 -40.23
N THR A 823 -11.82 8.61 -40.64
CA THR A 823 -12.68 8.48 -41.85
C THR A 823 -11.89 8.40 -43.16
N SER A 824 -10.64 8.83 -43.18
CA SER A 824 -9.80 8.87 -44.38
C SER A 824 -8.86 7.66 -44.50
N LEU A 825 -8.86 6.75 -43.53
CA LEU A 825 -7.96 5.59 -43.47
C LEU A 825 -8.64 4.29 -43.92
N SER A 826 -7.83 3.31 -44.34
CA SER A 826 -8.31 1.94 -44.56
C SER A 826 -8.76 1.30 -43.24
N LYS A 827 -9.66 0.31 -43.27
CA LYS A 827 -10.10 -0.41 -42.05
C LYS A 827 -8.93 -0.97 -41.24
N ARG A 828 -7.85 -1.42 -41.90
CA ARG A 828 -6.66 -1.95 -41.23
C ARG A 828 -5.89 -0.84 -40.52
N ASP A 829 -5.71 0.30 -41.17
CA ASP A 829 -4.98 1.44 -40.60
C ASP A 829 -5.79 2.14 -39.51
N GLN A 830 -7.11 2.17 -39.63
CA GLN A 830 -8.04 2.65 -38.60
C GLN A 830 -7.81 1.93 -37.27
N ILE A 831 -7.77 0.59 -37.28
CA ILE A 831 -7.55 -0.20 -36.07
C ILE A 831 -6.22 0.20 -35.41
N SER A 832 -5.14 0.27 -36.18
CA SER A 832 -3.81 0.61 -35.65
C SER A 832 -3.77 2.01 -35.04
N VAL A 833 -4.39 2.99 -35.71
CA VAL A 833 -4.50 4.37 -35.22
C VAL A 833 -5.38 4.46 -33.98
N MET A 834 -6.49 3.73 -33.93
CA MET A 834 -7.38 3.70 -32.76
C MET A 834 -6.68 3.12 -31.53
N VAL A 835 -5.90 2.03 -31.66
CA VAL A 835 -5.10 1.50 -30.53
C VAL A 835 -4.13 2.57 -30.03
N LYS A 836 -3.38 3.20 -30.94
CA LYS A 836 -2.38 4.20 -30.60
C LYS A 836 -3.01 5.44 -29.95
N MET A 837 -4.09 5.97 -30.52
CA MET A 837 -4.88 7.06 -29.92
C MET A 837 -5.38 6.71 -28.53
N SER A 838 -5.83 5.47 -28.33
CA SER A 838 -6.34 5.00 -27.03
C SER A 838 -5.25 4.97 -25.98
N THR A 839 -4.09 4.37 -26.29
CA THR A 839 -2.95 4.38 -25.36
C THR A 839 -2.45 5.79 -25.05
N SER A 840 -2.45 6.70 -26.03
CA SER A 840 -2.10 8.11 -25.81
C SER A 840 -3.14 8.87 -24.98
N LEU A 841 -4.44 8.63 -25.21
CA LEU A 841 -5.51 9.20 -24.37
C LEU A 841 -5.38 8.75 -22.92
N ARG A 842 -5.01 7.48 -22.69
CA ARG A 842 -4.72 6.97 -21.35
C ARG A 842 -3.50 7.63 -20.73
N CYS A 843 -2.44 7.88 -21.50
CA CYS A 843 -1.29 8.65 -21.01
C CYS A 843 -1.67 10.07 -20.60
N ILE A 844 -2.54 10.75 -21.36
CA ILE A 844 -3.03 12.10 -21.03
C ILE A 844 -3.88 12.06 -19.75
N GLU A 845 -4.71 11.04 -19.58
CA GLU A 845 -5.48 10.82 -18.34
C GLU A 845 -4.59 10.76 -17.12
N ILE A 846 -3.58 9.90 -17.19
CA ILE A 846 -2.59 9.72 -16.13
C ILE A 846 -1.79 11.02 -15.91
N LEU A 847 -1.41 11.74 -16.96
CA LEU A 847 -0.71 13.02 -16.82
C LEU A 847 -1.55 14.07 -16.08
N ASN A 848 -2.86 14.09 -16.32
CA ASN A 848 -3.78 15.01 -15.68
C ASN A 848 -4.12 14.63 -14.23
N SER A 849 -3.88 13.39 -13.81
CA SER A 849 -4.07 12.98 -12.43
C SER A 849 -2.91 13.33 -11.51
N PHE A 850 -1.73 13.68 -12.04
CA PHE A 850 -0.62 14.11 -11.20
C PHE A 850 -0.95 15.42 -10.46
N PRO A 851 -0.68 15.51 -9.15
CA PRO A 851 -0.91 16.73 -8.38
C PRO A 851 -0.11 17.95 -8.84
N THR A 852 1.06 17.73 -9.45
CA THR A 852 1.90 18.82 -10.00
C THR A 852 2.11 18.68 -11.50
N THR A 853 2.31 19.81 -12.15
CA THR A 853 2.68 19.89 -13.56
C THR A 853 4.19 19.71 -13.77
N ILE A 854 4.59 19.37 -15.00
CA ILE A 854 6.01 19.28 -15.41
C ILE A 854 6.75 20.61 -15.12
N LEU A 855 6.11 21.76 -15.35
CA LEU A 855 6.72 23.07 -15.13
C LEU A 855 6.91 23.38 -13.63
N GLU A 856 5.99 22.93 -12.78
CA GLU A 856 6.13 23.06 -11.32
C GLU A 856 7.27 22.20 -10.81
N ASP A 857 7.38 20.95 -11.28
CA ASP A 857 8.49 20.07 -10.90
C ASP A 857 9.85 20.61 -11.35
N GLN A 858 9.93 21.18 -12.56
CA GLN A 858 11.14 21.88 -13.02
C GLN A 858 11.52 23.06 -12.13
N ARG A 859 10.54 23.77 -11.56
CA ARG A 859 10.80 24.86 -10.60
C ARG A 859 11.25 24.31 -9.26
N LEU A 860 10.61 23.26 -8.76
CA LEU A 860 10.95 22.61 -7.49
C LEU A 860 12.35 22.01 -7.52
N LEU A 861 12.74 21.38 -8.63
CA LEU A 861 14.08 20.82 -8.84
C LEU A 861 15.19 21.89 -8.88
N LYS A 862 14.85 23.16 -9.13
CA LYS A 862 15.81 24.28 -9.03
C LYS A 862 15.89 24.87 -7.62
N GLN A 863 14.92 24.58 -6.75
CA GLN A 863 14.83 25.10 -5.39
C GLN A 863 15.51 24.14 -4.39
N HIS A 864 16.84 24.05 -4.43
CA HIS A 864 17.61 23.06 -3.63
C HIS A 864 17.67 23.29 -2.12
N ARG A 865 17.41 24.50 -1.64
CA ARG A 865 17.84 24.92 -0.29
C ARG A 865 17.09 24.29 0.88
N HIS A 866 15.98 23.58 0.65
CA HIS A 866 15.09 23.16 1.74
C HIS A 866 14.63 21.69 1.70
N ALA A 867 14.98 20.92 0.66
CA ALA A 867 14.53 19.54 0.51
C ALA A 867 15.65 18.54 0.80
N SER A 868 15.31 17.40 1.40
CA SER A 868 16.24 16.29 1.61
C SER A 868 16.68 15.69 0.27
N ILE A 869 17.79 14.95 0.26
CA ILE A 869 18.26 14.25 -0.94
C ILE A 869 17.23 13.24 -1.47
N HIS A 870 16.45 12.63 -0.56
CA HIS A 870 15.39 11.68 -0.89
C HIS A 870 14.21 12.37 -1.58
N VAL A 871 13.80 13.54 -1.07
CA VAL A 871 12.75 14.36 -1.70
C VAL A 871 13.19 14.85 -3.08
N GLN A 872 14.45 15.26 -3.24
CA GLN A 872 14.96 15.67 -4.55
C GLN A 872 14.94 14.51 -5.55
N LEU A 873 15.34 13.30 -5.12
CA LEU A 873 15.26 12.11 -5.95
C LEU A 873 13.80 11.80 -6.36
N ALA A 874 12.84 11.87 -5.42
CA ALA A 874 11.42 11.66 -5.71
C ALA A 874 10.86 12.67 -6.72
N ARG A 875 11.22 13.96 -6.57
CA ARG A 875 10.87 15.02 -7.52
C ARG A 875 11.47 14.79 -8.91
N GLN A 876 12.73 14.34 -8.97
CA GLN A 876 13.40 14.06 -10.23
C GLN A 876 12.74 12.84 -10.92
N TYR A 877 12.38 11.83 -10.13
CA TYR A 877 11.67 10.64 -10.59
C TYR A 877 10.32 10.98 -11.22
N ARG A 878 9.43 11.69 -10.51
CA ARG A 878 8.12 12.04 -11.07
C ARG A 878 8.21 12.98 -12.26
N PHE A 879 9.20 13.87 -12.28
CA PHE A 879 9.46 14.74 -13.44
C PHE A 879 9.80 13.91 -14.68
N LEU A 880 10.73 12.96 -14.55
CA LEU A 880 11.08 12.06 -15.64
C LEU A 880 9.94 11.13 -16.04
N LYS A 881 9.12 10.66 -15.09
CA LYS A 881 7.94 9.82 -15.39
C LYS A 881 6.91 10.59 -16.23
N LYS A 882 6.63 11.85 -15.89
CA LYS A 882 5.76 12.72 -16.70
C LYS A 882 6.34 12.97 -18.10
N LYS A 883 7.66 13.22 -18.17
CA LYS A 883 8.36 13.38 -19.45
C LYS A 883 8.27 12.12 -20.31
N PHE A 884 8.44 10.93 -19.73
CA PHE A 884 8.29 9.64 -20.42
C PHE A 884 6.90 9.48 -21.04
N LEU A 885 5.83 9.75 -20.30
CA LEU A 885 4.45 9.69 -20.82
C LEU A 885 4.23 10.69 -21.96
N MET A 886 4.76 11.91 -21.84
CA MET A 886 4.71 12.91 -22.92
C MET A 886 5.50 12.47 -24.15
N ASP A 887 6.70 11.93 -23.97
CA ASP A 887 7.56 11.45 -25.05
C ASP A 887 6.90 10.29 -25.80
N TYR A 888 6.15 9.41 -25.12
CA TYR A 888 5.33 8.38 -25.75
C TYR A 888 4.25 8.98 -26.66
N ILE A 889 3.48 9.97 -26.17
CA ILE A 889 2.44 10.67 -26.96
C ILE A 889 3.07 11.34 -28.19
N HIS A 890 4.20 12.02 -28.01
CA HIS A 890 4.95 12.65 -29.11
C HIS A 890 5.38 11.63 -30.16
N HIS A 891 5.98 10.51 -29.76
CA HIS A 891 6.38 9.44 -30.68
C HIS A 891 5.20 8.88 -31.48
N VAL A 892 4.06 8.64 -30.81
CA VAL A 892 2.84 8.18 -31.48
C VAL A 892 2.37 9.22 -32.51
N SER A 893 2.36 10.51 -32.16
CA SER A 893 1.93 11.59 -33.04
C SER A 893 2.83 11.80 -34.27
N GLU A 894 4.15 11.60 -34.12
CA GLU A 894 5.13 11.90 -35.17
C GLU A 894 5.49 10.71 -36.06
N ASN A 895 5.45 9.48 -35.53
CA ASN A 895 5.96 8.28 -36.21
C ASN A 895 4.88 7.30 -36.67
N LEU A 896 3.61 7.74 -36.72
CA LEU A 896 2.52 6.94 -37.26
C LEU A 896 2.74 6.67 -38.76
N ARG A 897 3.23 5.46 -39.06
CA ARG A 897 3.34 4.92 -40.42
C ARG A 897 1.94 4.57 -40.89
N ILE A 898 1.26 5.51 -41.52
CA ILE A 898 0.06 5.23 -42.30
C ILE A 898 0.55 4.56 -43.59
N GLY A 899 0.09 3.34 -43.86
CA GLY A 899 0.42 2.65 -45.11
C GLY A 899 0.06 3.54 -46.28
N THR A 900 1.03 3.80 -47.17
CA THR A 900 0.78 4.47 -48.45
C THR A 900 0.31 3.47 -49.49
#